data_AF-A0A4U2Y9C6-F1
#
_entry.id   AF-A0A4U2Y9C6-F1
#
_cell.length_a   1.000
_cell.length_b   1.000
_cell.length_c   1.000
_cell.angle_alpha   90.00
_cell.angle_beta   90.00
_cell.angle_gamma   90.00
#
_symmetry.space_group_name_H-M   'P 1'
#
loop_
_entity.id
_entity.type
_entity.pdbx_description
1 polymer ?
#
loop_
_entity_poly.entity_id
_entity_poly.type
_entity_poly.pdbx_seq_one_letter_code
_entity_poly.pdbx_strand_id
1 'polypeptide(L)'
;MEPTKKRRWRWMSLTILIVVGVSAFWWFWAADHVESMETTTGAQLKFRANGELFEVYQNQKWQPFFAKGVNLGASLPGHYPGELPITREDYMRWFAMIDEMGANVIRVYTIHTPVFYEALVDYNRRKEGDPLYLMQGIWSPEELLIEKKDAYLPEIREAFRQEIKDAVGAVYGDITLPEKPGKASGTYRANAGKYLIGWHTGTEWDPVMVQNTNRLHQKVAPYQGKYFHATPNATAFETWIAEMVDTVAMEESKHGWQHPMTFTNWVTTDPLSHPGEPIQHEDLVSVDPTHIEPTQWEAGYFASYHVYPYYPDFFRYDTTLQQLKNDAGQIDTYKAYLRQLKQYHKNMPIMVTEFGVPASVGVAHLGNLGRNQGGHSEKQQGEIDAGLLQEIHQEGYAGAIVFVWQDEWFKKTWNTMRFELPEDRRSLWINVLTNESLFGVLGMYPNKEGVLTIDGNRTDWDQLVPEEKQRLDVQVPGFDEIWMTHDEGYVYFLAQLKEEFDPAKQQLYVGVDTLPGGNKHTAQLPGLTLDEGLETLIALGKADESQIQIAANYDFHARLYGKRYGMLVVKEEEKKDNSGIFKPWKLAVSLEMEPPDSKKYYPLEEVDVGKLIRGTTDAQDPQYDSRAAWQAKGKVVELRVPWMLLGFTDPSSLSVMSYEDAGKSFTTETTKGIRILPLLVDTATKQIVGQNAYAVTKLPMYTWQGWEQVGYHERKKQSYSILKKAFHEIEAPVKIGTQP
;
A
#
# COMPACT_ATOMS: atom_id res chain seq x y z
N MET A 1 -7.18 -75.72 33.09
CA MET A 1 -6.91 -74.30 33.37
C MET A 1 -5.82 -73.83 32.42
N GLU A 2 -6.23 -73.36 31.24
CA GLU A 2 -6.26 -71.94 30.82
C GLU A 2 -4.91 -71.35 30.34
N PRO A 3 -4.47 -71.66 29.10
CA PRO A 3 -3.58 -70.78 28.33
C PRO A 3 -4.35 -69.87 27.34
N THR A 4 -5.68 -69.96 27.29
CA THR A 4 -6.53 -69.33 26.27
C THR A 4 -6.81 -67.84 26.50
N LYS A 5 -6.85 -67.37 27.75
CA LYS A 5 -7.11 -65.95 28.07
C LYS A 5 -5.96 -65.01 27.67
N LYS A 6 -4.71 -65.36 27.99
CA LYS A 6 -3.53 -64.52 27.66
C LYS A 6 -3.32 -64.36 26.15
N ARG A 7 -3.61 -65.41 25.37
CA ARG A 7 -3.52 -65.35 23.90
C ARG A 7 -4.62 -64.45 23.33
N ARG A 8 -5.88 -64.58 23.80
CA ARG A 8 -6.97 -63.68 23.38
C ARG A 8 -6.69 -62.22 23.70
N TRP A 9 -6.14 -61.92 24.88
CA TRP A 9 -5.81 -60.56 25.27
C TRP A 9 -4.72 -59.96 24.37
N ARG A 10 -3.65 -60.72 24.06
CA ARG A 10 -2.61 -60.28 23.12
C ARG A 10 -3.13 -60.00 21.71
N TRP A 11 -4.02 -60.84 21.18
CA TRP A 11 -4.63 -60.60 19.87
C TRP A 11 -5.54 -59.38 19.90
N MET A 12 -6.31 -59.18 20.98
CA MET A 12 -7.19 -58.03 21.15
C MET A 12 -6.39 -56.72 21.27
N SER A 13 -5.27 -56.71 22.01
CA SER A 13 -4.36 -55.56 22.10
C SER A 13 -3.70 -55.24 20.75
N LEU A 14 -3.30 -56.26 19.99
CA LEU A 14 -2.74 -56.09 18.65
C LEU A 14 -3.77 -55.52 17.67
N THR A 15 -5.01 -56.02 17.71
CA THR A 15 -6.11 -55.49 16.88
C THR A 15 -6.44 -54.05 17.26
N ILE A 16 -6.46 -53.69 18.55
CA ILE A 16 -6.67 -52.30 18.98
C ILE A 16 -5.52 -51.41 18.51
N LEU A 17 -4.26 -51.86 18.60
CA LEU A 17 -3.11 -51.10 18.08
C LEU A 17 -3.14 -50.94 16.56
N ILE A 18 -3.58 -51.97 15.83
CA ILE A 18 -3.76 -51.89 14.37
C ILE A 18 -4.92 -50.96 14.03
N VAL A 19 -6.05 -51.02 14.75
CA VAL A 19 -7.18 -50.11 14.52
C VAL A 19 -6.80 -48.68 14.88
N VAL A 20 -6.13 -48.43 16.00
CA VAL A 20 -5.63 -47.09 16.36
C VAL A 20 -4.58 -46.62 15.36
N GLY A 21 -3.69 -47.51 14.90
CA GLY A 21 -2.68 -47.20 13.89
C GLY A 21 -3.28 -46.91 12.52
N VAL A 22 -4.27 -47.68 12.08
CA VAL A 22 -5.01 -47.46 10.82
C VAL A 22 -5.89 -46.24 10.94
N SER A 23 -6.58 -46.00 12.06
CA SER A 23 -7.37 -44.80 12.27
C SER A 23 -6.51 -43.55 12.37
N ALA A 24 -5.36 -43.60 13.07
CA ALA A 24 -4.40 -42.50 13.10
C ALA A 24 -3.80 -42.27 11.70
N PHE A 25 -3.44 -43.33 10.98
CA PHE A 25 -2.98 -43.23 9.60
C PHE A 25 -4.07 -42.64 8.70
N TRP A 26 -5.32 -43.10 8.78
CA TRP A 26 -6.44 -42.59 7.99
C TRP A 26 -6.78 -41.14 8.36
N TRP A 27 -6.67 -40.75 9.63
CA TRP A 27 -6.92 -39.36 10.06
C TRP A 27 -5.78 -38.42 9.64
N PHE A 28 -4.53 -38.88 9.67
CA PHE A 28 -3.38 -38.14 9.16
C PHE A 28 -3.33 -38.10 7.63
N TRP A 29 -3.84 -39.13 6.93
CA TRP A 29 -3.79 -39.24 5.47
C TRP A 29 -5.04 -38.64 4.79
N ALA A 30 -6.21 -38.68 5.45
CA ALA A 30 -7.42 -38.00 4.98
C ALA A 30 -7.35 -36.47 5.11
N ALA A 31 -6.41 -35.93 5.92
CA ALA A 31 -6.27 -34.50 6.17
C ALA A 31 -5.55 -33.72 5.04
N ASP A 32 -5.08 -34.38 3.98
CA ASP A 32 -4.22 -33.75 2.98
C ASP A 32 -4.70 -33.84 1.52
N HIS A 33 -5.89 -34.38 1.26
CA HIS A 33 -6.40 -34.54 -0.11
C HIS A 33 -7.16 -33.29 -0.59
N VAL A 34 -6.56 -32.54 -1.52
CA VAL A 34 -7.25 -31.52 -2.31
C VAL A 34 -7.81 -32.20 -3.56
N GLU A 35 -9.14 -32.20 -3.72
CA GLU A 35 -9.80 -32.77 -4.89
C GLU A 35 -9.22 -32.16 -6.17
N SER A 36 -8.73 -33.00 -7.08
CA SER A 36 -8.07 -32.62 -8.33
C SER A 36 -8.44 -33.62 -9.44
N MET A 37 -8.18 -33.23 -10.68
CA MET A 37 -8.35 -34.05 -11.87
C MET A 37 -6.98 -34.51 -12.37
N GLU A 38 -6.83 -35.78 -12.71
CA GLU A 38 -5.60 -36.32 -13.31
C GLU A 38 -5.69 -36.22 -14.84
N THR A 39 -4.75 -35.51 -15.46
CA THR A 39 -4.68 -35.35 -16.92
C THR A 39 -4.37 -36.67 -17.62
N THR A 40 -4.50 -36.64 -18.95
CA THR A 40 -4.05 -37.74 -19.81
C THR A 40 -2.55 -38.04 -19.68
N THR A 41 -1.75 -37.06 -19.22
CA THR A 41 -0.31 -37.18 -19.01
C THR A 41 0.07 -37.56 -17.56
N GLY A 42 -0.91 -37.76 -16.67
CA GLY A 42 -0.70 -38.14 -15.28
C GLY A 42 -0.43 -36.99 -14.31
N ALA A 43 -0.63 -35.74 -14.74
CA ALA A 43 -0.47 -34.56 -13.90
C ALA A 43 -1.78 -34.21 -13.15
N GLN A 44 -1.68 -33.65 -11.96
CA GLN A 44 -2.83 -33.22 -11.16
C GLN A 44 -3.20 -31.76 -11.44
N LEU A 45 -4.49 -31.49 -11.65
CA LEU A 45 -5.05 -30.16 -11.89
C LEU A 45 -6.17 -29.86 -10.90
N LYS A 46 -6.05 -28.74 -10.18
CA LYS A 46 -7.15 -28.15 -9.41
C LYS A 46 -7.87 -27.04 -10.17
N PHE A 47 -7.10 -26.23 -10.89
CA PHE A 47 -7.57 -25.04 -11.60
C PHE A 47 -7.19 -25.11 -13.07
N ARG A 48 -7.98 -24.47 -13.93
CA ARG A 48 -7.62 -24.27 -15.33
C ARG A 48 -8.16 -22.97 -15.90
N ALA A 49 -7.46 -22.44 -16.89
CA ALA A 49 -7.99 -21.45 -17.82
C ALA A 49 -8.61 -22.16 -19.03
N ASN A 50 -9.89 -21.91 -19.30
CA ASN A 50 -10.64 -22.56 -20.38
C ASN A 50 -11.53 -21.53 -21.10
N GLY A 51 -11.13 -21.14 -22.32
CA GLY A 51 -11.76 -20.02 -23.03
C GLY A 51 -11.63 -18.74 -22.20
N GLU A 52 -12.73 -18.03 -21.95
CA GLU A 52 -12.72 -16.81 -21.12
C GLU A 52 -12.92 -17.08 -19.61
N LEU A 53 -13.07 -18.35 -19.22
CA LEU A 53 -13.34 -18.73 -17.84
C LEU A 53 -12.08 -19.22 -17.14
N PHE A 54 -11.98 -18.84 -15.87
CA PHE A 54 -11.14 -19.53 -14.91
C PHE A 54 -12.01 -20.51 -14.14
N GLU A 55 -11.56 -21.76 -14.02
CA GLU A 55 -12.38 -22.84 -13.48
C GLU A 55 -11.65 -23.58 -12.35
N VAL A 56 -12.42 -24.06 -11.38
CA VAL A 56 -11.98 -24.96 -10.30
C VAL A 56 -12.60 -26.34 -10.50
N TYR A 57 -11.83 -27.39 -10.27
CA TYR A 57 -12.33 -28.75 -10.23
C TYR A 57 -12.87 -29.05 -8.83
N GLN A 58 -14.18 -29.22 -8.72
CA GLN A 58 -14.84 -29.47 -7.44
C GLN A 58 -16.13 -30.29 -7.66
N ASN A 59 -16.37 -31.29 -6.81
CA ASN A 59 -17.48 -32.24 -6.94
C ASN A 59 -17.47 -32.99 -8.28
N GLN A 60 -16.28 -33.44 -8.69
CA GLN A 60 -16.00 -34.20 -9.91
C GLN A 60 -16.31 -33.46 -11.21
N LYS A 61 -16.45 -32.14 -11.17
CA LYS A 61 -16.76 -31.29 -12.33
C LYS A 61 -15.99 -29.99 -12.30
N TRP A 62 -15.75 -29.43 -13.48
CA TRP A 62 -15.25 -28.07 -13.63
C TRP A 62 -16.37 -27.07 -13.37
N GLN A 63 -16.08 -26.06 -12.57
CA GLN A 63 -17.00 -24.98 -12.21
C GLN A 63 -16.31 -23.64 -12.40
N PRO A 64 -17.00 -22.61 -12.91
CA PRO A 64 -16.46 -21.25 -12.97
C PRO A 64 -16.02 -20.78 -11.58
N PHE A 65 -14.85 -20.14 -11.52
CA PHE A 65 -14.24 -19.65 -10.29
C PHE A 65 -13.87 -18.18 -10.45
N PHE A 66 -14.22 -17.36 -9.47
CA PHE A 66 -13.77 -15.97 -9.39
C PHE A 66 -12.71 -15.85 -8.30
N ALA A 67 -11.49 -15.45 -8.68
CA ALA A 67 -10.43 -15.20 -7.72
C ALA A 67 -10.66 -13.85 -7.02
N LYS A 68 -11.18 -13.89 -5.79
CA LYS A 68 -11.35 -12.73 -4.91
C LYS A 68 -10.23 -12.75 -3.88
N GLY A 69 -9.18 -11.97 -4.15
CA GLY A 69 -7.93 -12.10 -3.43
C GLY A 69 -7.49 -10.85 -2.70
N VAL A 70 -6.44 -11.02 -1.92
CA VAL A 70 -5.65 -9.92 -1.34
C VAL A 70 -4.16 -10.16 -1.60
N ASN A 71 -3.46 -9.10 -1.96
CA ASN A 71 -2.00 -9.13 -2.02
C ASN A 71 -1.43 -9.12 -0.60
N LEU A 72 -0.36 -9.89 -0.35
CA LEU A 72 0.29 -9.97 0.95
C LEU A 72 1.74 -9.51 0.83
N GLY A 73 2.05 -8.41 1.50
CA GLY A 73 3.42 -7.89 1.61
C GLY A 73 4.29 -8.73 2.53
N ALA A 74 5.58 -8.42 2.56
CA ALA A 74 6.58 -9.19 3.31
C ALA A 74 7.22 -8.40 4.47
N SER A 75 6.76 -7.18 4.72
CA SER A 75 7.31 -6.28 5.74
C SER A 75 6.36 -6.02 6.91
N LEU A 76 6.92 -5.49 7.99
CA LEU A 76 6.24 -4.95 9.18
C LEU A 76 6.87 -3.58 9.50
N PRO A 77 6.21 -2.70 10.28
CA PRO A 77 6.81 -1.46 10.78
C PRO A 77 8.21 -1.69 11.36
N GLY A 78 9.15 -0.79 11.08
CA GLY A 78 10.55 -0.91 11.48
C GLY A 78 11.45 -1.69 10.50
N HIS A 79 10.87 -2.44 9.55
CA HIS A 79 11.62 -3.34 8.68
C HIS A 79 11.46 -3.03 7.18
N TYR A 80 12.47 -3.36 6.39
CA TYR A 80 12.42 -3.40 4.93
C TYR A 80 11.99 -4.79 4.41
N PRO A 81 11.43 -4.91 3.19
CA PRO A 81 10.92 -6.18 2.64
C PRO A 81 11.92 -7.34 2.65
N GLY A 82 13.20 -7.03 2.53
CA GLY A 82 14.29 -8.02 2.52
C GLY A 82 14.57 -8.68 3.87
N GLU A 83 14.05 -8.13 4.97
CA GLU A 83 14.27 -8.65 6.34
C GLU A 83 13.26 -9.74 6.73
N LEU A 84 12.08 -9.75 6.08
CA LEU A 84 11.05 -10.78 6.22
C LEU A 84 10.66 -11.09 7.69
N PRO A 85 10.26 -10.09 8.50
CA PRO A 85 10.09 -10.22 9.96
C PRO A 85 8.84 -11.00 10.41
N ILE A 86 7.95 -11.35 9.47
CA ILE A 86 6.62 -11.89 9.78
C ILE A 86 6.72 -13.28 10.42
N THR A 87 6.07 -13.46 11.57
CA THR A 87 6.13 -14.71 12.34
C THR A 87 5.04 -15.71 11.94
N ARG A 88 5.14 -16.95 12.46
CA ARG A 88 4.09 -17.97 12.26
C ARG A 88 2.76 -17.51 12.84
N GLU A 89 2.80 -16.88 14.01
CA GLU A 89 1.64 -16.38 14.73
C GLU A 89 0.93 -15.29 13.91
N ASP A 90 1.68 -14.39 13.29
CA ASP A 90 1.15 -13.36 12.38
C ASP A 90 0.48 -14.00 11.17
N TYR A 91 1.15 -14.92 10.48
CA TYR A 91 0.55 -15.60 9.32
C TYR A 91 -0.73 -16.35 9.67
N MET A 92 -0.73 -17.16 10.74
CA MET A 92 -1.93 -17.91 11.13
C MET A 92 -3.11 -16.99 11.46
N ARG A 93 -2.83 -15.87 12.14
CA ARG A 93 -3.85 -14.88 12.49
C ARG A 93 -4.33 -14.12 11.27
N TRP A 94 -3.44 -13.70 10.38
CA TRP A 94 -3.77 -13.03 9.12
C TRP A 94 -4.56 -13.93 8.17
N PHE A 95 -4.17 -15.20 7.98
CA PHE A 95 -4.92 -16.14 7.15
C PHE A 95 -6.36 -16.33 7.65
N ALA A 96 -6.55 -16.42 8.97
CA ALA A 96 -7.88 -16.47 9.56
C ALA A 96 -8.70 -15.21 9.25
N MET A 97 -8.10 -14.01 9.37
CA MET A 97 -8.80 -12.76 9.07
C MET A 97 -9.07 -12.58 7.57
N ILE A 98 -8.15 -12.97 6.69
CA ILE A 98 -8.29 -12.91 5.23
C ILE A 98 -9.43 -13.83 4.78
N ASP A 99 -9.47 -15.04 5.29
CA ASP A 99 -10.52 -16.02 5.03
C ASP A 99 -11.88 -15.54 5.58
N GLU A 100 -11.91 -15.00 6.80
CA GLU A 100 -13.12 -14.40 7.39
C GLU A 100 -13.66 -13.23 6.54
N MET A 101 -12.76 -12.46 5.90
CA MET A 101 -13.13 -11.40 4.96
C MET A 101 -13.83 -11.96 3.71
N GLY A 102 -13.72 -13.25 3.44
CA GLY A 102 -14.27 -13.91 2.25
C GLY A 102 -13.31 -13.93 1.07
N ALA A 103 -12.04 -13.59 1.26
CA ALA A 103 -11.02 -13.78 0.25
C ALA A 103 -10.70 -15.27 0.10
N ASN A 104 -10.57 -15.74 -1.14
CA ASN A 104 -10.23 -17.14 -1.45
C ASN A 104 -8.79 -17.31 -1.97
N VAL A 105 -8.09 -16.21 -2.26
CA VAL A 105 -6.72 -16.21 -2.77
C VAL A 105 -5.85 -15.23 -1.99
N ILE A 106 -4.65 -15.67 -1.60
CA ILE A 106 -3.55 -14.79 -1.23
C ILE A 106 -2.56 -14.75 -2.40
N ARG A 107 -2.17 -13.55 -2.82
CA ARG A 107 -1.06 -13.36 -3.76
C ARG A 107 0.17 -12.85 -3.02
N VAL A 108 1.31 -13.48 -3.24
CA VAL A 108 2.62 -12.98 -2.79
C VAL A 108 3.49 -12.65 -4.00
N TYR A 109 4.42 -11.71 -3.84
CA TYR A 109 5.25 -11.16 -4.92
C TYR A 109 6.48 -12.01 -5.23
N THR A 110 7.02 -12.64 -4.20
CA THR A 110 8.31 -13.31 -4.21
C THR A 110 8.31 -14.47 -3.21
N ILE A 111 9.44 -15.12 -3.05
CA ILE A 111 9.64 -16.19 -2.09
C ILE A 111 9.61 -15.59 -0.68
N HIS A 112 8.62 -15.97 0.13
CA HIS A 112 8.62 -15.69 1.58
C HIS A 112 9.43 -16.75 2.34
N THR A 113 9.73 -16.51 3.62
CA THR A 113 10.46 -17.47 4.46
C THR A 113 9.71 -18.80 4.61
N PRO A 114 10.39 -19.92 4.97
CA PRO A 114 9.75 -21.24 5.11
C PRO A 114 8.49 -21.25 5.98
N VAL A 115 8.46 -20.41 7.01
CA VAL A 115 7.34 -20.29 7.95
C VAL A 115 6.03 -19.87 7.28
N PHE A 116 6.07 -19.11 6.17
CA PHE A 116 4.87 -18.75 5.40
C PHE A 116 4.18 -19.99 4.82
N TYR A 117 4.94 -20.81 4.09
CA TYR A 117 4.42 -22.01 3.45
C TYR A 117 3.97 -23.05 4.49
N GLU A 118 4.72 -23.20 5.58
CA GLU A 118 4.33 -24.05 6.71
C GLU A 118 3.01 -23.59 7.34
N ALA A 119 2.87 -22.28 7.62
CA ALA A 119 1.66 -21.72 8.17
C ALA A 119 0.45 -21.90 7.23
N LEU A 120 0.62 -21.70 5.92
CA LEU A 120 -0.46 -21.84 4.95
C LEU A 120 -0.96 -23.29 4.87
N VAL A 121 -0.02 -24.24 4.79
CA VAL A 121 -0.35 -25.68 4.77
C VAL A 121 -1.05 -26.09 6.06
N ASP A 122 -0.53 -25.65 7.21
CA ASP A 122 -1.11 -25.96 8.52
C ASP A 122 -2.49 -25.32 8.72
N TYR A 123 -2.70 -24.09 8.23
CA TYR A 123 -3.99 -23.41 8.25
C TYR A 123 -5.03 -24.21 7.46
N ASN A 124 -4.71 -24.54 6.20
CA ASN A 124 -5.62 -25.27 5.32
C ASN A 124 -5.94 -26.70 5.80
N ARG A 125 -5.00 -27.39 6.47
CA ARG A 125 -5.25 -28.71 7.07
C ARG A 125 -6.27 -28.69 8.21
N ARG A 126 -6.39 -27.57 8.91
CA ARG A 126 -7.27 -27.40 10.08
C ARG A 126 -8.61 -26.77 9.72
N LYS A 127 -8.69 -26.16 8.53
CA LYS A 127 -9.87 -25.47 8.03
C LYS A 127 -10.95 -26.45 7.57
N GLU A 128 -12.20 -26.12 7.85
CA GLU A 128 -13.36 -26.75 7.22
C GLU A 128 -13.75 -25.97 5.95
N GLY A 129 -14.15 -26.69 4.89
CA GLY A 129 -14.55 -26.09 3.61
C GLY A 129 -13.37 -25.90 2.66
N ASP A 130 -13.51 -24.94 1.73
CA ASP A 130 -12.53 -24.74 0.67
C ASP A 130 -11.23 -24.10 1.22
N PRO A 131 -10.04 -24.57 0.79
CA PRO A 131 -8.76 -23.97 1.18
C PRO A 131 -8.64 -22.48 0.86
N LEU A 132 -7.77 -21.79 1.60
CA LEU A 132 -7.22 -20.51 1.16
C LEU A 132 -6.11 -20.78 0.15
N TYR A 133 -6.27 -20.32 -1.08
CA TYR A 133 -5.37 -20.62 -2.19
C TYR A 133 -4.22 -19.59 -2.29
N LEU A 134 -3.11 -20.01 -2.91
CA LEU A 134 -1.91 -19.22 -3.13
C LEU A 134 -1.74 -18.90 -4.61
N MET A 135 -1.55 -17.63 -4.96
CA MET A 135 -0.96 -17.22 -6.22
C MET A 135 0.49 -16.81 -5.97
N GLN A 136 1.43 -17.55 -6.54
CA GLN A 136 2.86 -17.36 -6.26
C GLN A 136 3.51 -16.46 -7.33
N GLY A 137 3.96 -15.28 -6.91
CA GLY A 137 4.80 -14.40 -7.71
C GLY A 137 6.24 -14.91 -7.81
N ILE A 138 6.86 -14.66 -8.97
CA ILE A 138 8.28 -14.89 -9.21
C ILE A 138 8.88 -13.57 -9.68
N TRP A 139 9.58 -12.88 -8.78
CA TRP A 139 10.16 -11.56 -9.04
C TRP A 139 11.24 -11.62 -10.13
N SER A 140 11.09 -10.85 -11.20
CA SER A 140 12.13 -10.74 -12.23
C SER A 140 13.37 -10.01 -11.69
N PRO A 141 14.55 -10.17 -12.30
CA PRO A 141 15.75 -9.38 -11.95
C PRO A 141 15.60 -7.92 -12.44
N GLU A 142 14.63 -7.21 -11.88
CA GLU A 142 14.13 -5.90 -12.29
C GLU A 142 15.23 -4.84 -12.33
N GLU A 143 16.04 -4.73 -11.28
CA GLU A 143 17.14 -3.76 -11.22
C GLU A 143 18.11 -3.94 -12.40
N LEU A 144 18.46 -5.20 -12.74
CA LEU A 144 19.31 -5.51 -13.88
C LEU A 144 18.61 -5.24 -15.21
N LEU A 145 17.31 -5.56 -15.32
CA LEU A 145 16.52 -5.26 -16.51
C LEU A 145 16.48 -3.76 -16.79
N ILE A 146 16.23 -2.94 -15.77
CA ILE A 146 16.19 -1.47 -15.87
C ILE A 146 17.58 -0.91 -16.19
N GLU A 147 18.64 -1.38 -15.51
CA GLU A 147 20.00 -0.88 -15.71
C GLU A 147 20.53 -1.22 -17.11
N LYS A 148 20.36 -2.48 -17.53
CA LYS A 148 20.96 -3.00 -18.77
C LYS A 148 20.08 -2.81 -20.00
N LYS A 149 18.77 -2.65 -19.81
CA LYS A 149 17.77 -2.44 -20.86
C LYS A 149 17.76 -3.52 -21.95
N ASP A 150 18.16 -4.75 -21.62
CA ASP A 150 18.17 -5.89 -22.55
C ASP A 150 17.92 -7.20 -21.78
N ALA A 151 16.75 -7.81 -22.01
CA ALA A 151 16.36 -9.04 -21.33
C ALA A 151 17.15 -10.29 -21.75
N TYR A 152 17.85 -10.27 -22.89
CA TYR A 152 18.57 -11.44 -23.42
C TYR A 152 19.97 -11.63 -22.86
N LEU A 153 20.45 -10.70 -22.02
CA LEU A 153 21.76 -10.81 -21.41
C LEU A 153 21.86 -12.09 -20.56
N PRO A 154 22.97 -12.85 -20.66
CA PRO A 154 23.12 -14.12 -19.96
C PRO A 154 22.87 -14.01 -18.46
N GLU A 155 23.40 -12.97 -17.80
CA GLU A 155 23.25 -12.75 -16.37
C GLU A 155 21.79 -12.55 -15.94
N ILE A 156 20.97 -11.89 -16.76
CA ILE A 156 19.55 -11.67 -16.51
C ILE A 156 18.78 -12.98 -16.67
N ARG A 157 19.02 -13.70 -17.78
CA ARG A 157 18.35 -14.98 -18.05
C ARG A 157 18.70 -16.03 -16.99
N GLU A 158 19.97 -16.13 -16.61
CA GLU A 158 20.43 -17.06 -15.58
C GLU A 158 19.88 -16.70 -14.20
N ALA A 159 19.89 -15.41 -13.82
CA ALA A 159 19.31 -14.96 -12.57
C ALA A 159 17.81 -15.28 -12.49
N PHE A 160 17.05 -15.02 -13.56
CA PHE A 160 15.61 -15.27 -13.53
C PHE A 160 15.27 -16.77 -13.51
N ARG A 161 15.96 -17.59 -14.31
CA ARG A 161 15.81 -19.05 -14.28
C ARG A 161 16.15 -19.64 -12.91
N GLN A 162 17.16 -19.10 -12.23
CA GLN A 162 17.49 -19.51 -10.87
C GLN A 162 16.39 -19.11 -9.89
N GLU A 163 15.85 -17.89 -9.98
CA GLU A 163 14.72 -17.45 -9.14
C GLU A 163 13.47 -18.33 -9.37
N ILE A 164 13.18 -18.70 -10.63
CA ILE A 164 12.09 -19.63 -10.97
C ILE A 164 12.28 -20.97 -10.27
N LYS A 165 13.48 -21.56 -10.37
CA LYS A 165 13.80 -22.82 -9.70
C LYS A 165 13.66 -22.71 -8.18
N ASP A 166 14.13 -21.60 -7.61
CA ASP A 166 14.07 -21.35 -6.17
C ASP A 166 12.62 -21.21 -5.70
N ALA A 167 11.77 -20.50 -6.46
CA ALA A 167 10.36 -20.31 -6.14
C ALA A 167 9.54 -21.60 -6.25
N VAL A 168 9.74 -22.39 -7.32
CA VAL A 168 9.12 -23.71 -7.47
C VAL A 168 9.54 -24.62 -6.31
N GLY A 169 10.83 -24.69 -6.00
CA GLY A 169 11.30 -25.53 -4.91
C GLY A 169 10.80 -25.09 -3.53
N ALA A 170 10.63 -23.78 -3.31
CA ALA A 170 10.06 -23.25 -2.07
C ALA A 170 8.59 -23.63 -1.89
N VAL A 171 7.77 -23.51 -2.95
CA VAL A 171 6.34 -23.89 -2.94
C VAL A 171 6.16 -25.39 -2.71
N TYR A 172 6.97 -26.23 -3.34
CA TYR A 172 6.87 -27.69 -3.20
C TYR A 172 7.60 -28.24 -1.96
N GLY A 173 8.38 -27.40 -1.27
CA GLY A 173 9.05 -27.76 -0.02
C GLY A 173 10.22 -28.72 -0.20
N ASP A 174 10.98 -28.59 -1.29
CA ASP A 174 12.08 -29.51 -1.63
C ASP A 174 13.45 -28.80 -1.83
N ILE A 175 13.56 -27.56 -1.35
CA ILE A 175 14.77 -26.75 -1.46
C ILE A 175 15.30 -26.22 -0.12
N THR A 176 16.60 -25.99 -0.07
CA THR A 176 17.26 -25.17 0.96
C THR A 176 17.90 -23.97 0.28
N LEU A 177 17.46 -22.77 0.66
CA LEU A 177 18.00 -21.51 0.15
C LEU A 177 19.07 -20.96 1.12
N PRO A 178 20.27 -20.61 0.64
CA PRO A 178 21.28 -19.97 1.46
C PRO A 178 20.90 -18.52 1.79
N GLU A 179 21.43 -17.99 2.89
CA GLU A 179 21.28 -16.58 3.24
C GLU A 179 21.90 -15.66 2.17
N LYS A 180 21.11 -14.68 1.72
CA LYS A 180 21.54 -13.60 0.82
C LYS A 180 20.85 -12.31 1.26
N PRO A 181 21.54 -11.15 1.24
CA PRO A 181 20.91 -9.87 1.53
C PRO A 181 19.66 -9.65 0.67
N GLY A 182 18.56 -9.25 1.31
CA GLY A 182 17.31 -8.95 0.62
C GLY A 182 16.50 -10.15 0.13
N LYS A 183 16.89 -11.39 0.47
CA LYS A 183 16.19 -12.61 0.02
C LYS A 183 15.85 -13.55 1.16
N ALA A 184 14.74 -14.27 0.99
CA ALA A 184 14.36 -15.37 1.87
C ALA A 184 15.40 -16.49 1.87
N SER A 185 15.58 -17.13 3.02
CA SER A 185 16.52 -18.22 3.24
C SER A 185 15.91 -19.30 4.14
N GLY A 186 16.58 -20.45 4.23
CA GLY A 186 16.17 -21.55 5.10
C GLY A 186 15.82 -22.82 4.34
N THR A 187 15.33 -23.82 5.07
CA THR A 187 14.94 -25.11 4.48
C THR A 187 13.42 -25.19 4.38
N TYR A 188 12.93 -25.31 3.15
CA TYR A 188 11.51 -25.46 2.86
C TYR A 188 11.14 -26.93 2.95
N ARG A 189 10.04 -27.25 3.67
CA ARG A 189 9.58 -28.63 3.88
C ARG A 189 8.08 -28.81 3.70
N ALA A 190 7.33 -27.71 3.66
CA ALA A 190 5.89 -27.73 3.44
C ALA A 190 5.60 -27.71 1.95
N ASN A 191 4.84 -28.68 1.47
CA ASN A 191 4.35 -28.68 0.09
C ASN A 191 3.02 -27.92 0.03
N ALA A 192 3.09 -26.66 -0.41
CA ALA A 192 1.95 -25.78 -0.67
C ALA A 192 1.40 -25.91 -2.10
N GLY A 193 2.03 -26.69 -2.98
CA GLY A 193 1.69 -26.79 -4.40
C GLY A 193 0.24 -27.18 -4.68
N LYS A 194 -0.36 -28.04 -3.85
CA LYS A 194 -1.79 -28.41 -3.97
C LYS A 194 -2.78 -27.27 -3.67
N TYR A 195 -2.31 -26.18 -3.05
CA TYR A 195 -3.09 -24.98 -2.77
C TYR A 195 -2.77 -23.86 -3.77
N LEU A 196 -1.94 -24.12 -4.78
CA LEU A 196 -1.59 -23.12 -5.78
C LEU A 196 -2.77 -22.91 -6.74
N ILE A 197 -3.11 -21.66 -7.02
CA ILE A 197 -4.09 -21.28 -8.05
C ILE A 197 -3.41 -20.87 -9.36
N GLY A 198 -2.17 -20.40 -9.29
CA GLY A 198 -1.38 -20.08 -10.46
C GLY A 198 -0.03 -19.48 -10.13
N TRP A 199 0.86 -19.52 -11.12
CA TRP A 199 2.15 -18.84 -11.10
C TRP A 199 2.05 -17.48 -11.79
N HIS A 200 2.65 -16.47 -11.18
CA HIS A 200 2.65 -15.10 -11.65
C HIS A 200 4.08 -14.63 -11.93
N THR A 201 4.52 -14.74 -13.18
CA THR A 201 5.93 -14.54 -13.56
C THR A 201 6.24 -13.07 -13.86
N GLY A 202 7.28 -12.52 -13.23
CA GLY A 202 7.80 -11.18 -13.52
C GLY A 202 7.24 -10.06 -12.64
N THR A 203 7.62 -8.83 -12.98
CA THR A 203 7.21 -7.57 -12.33
C THR A 203 6.51 -6.66 -13.34
N GLU A 204 6.13 -5.46 -12.94
CA GLU A 204 5.76 -4.40 -13.89
C GLU A 204 6.96 -4.09 -14.80
N TRP A 205 6.71 -3.93 -16.11
CA TRP A 205 7.79 -3.82 -17.10
C TRP A 205 8.07 -2.34 -17.45
N ASP A 206 9.33 -1.91 -17.33
CA ASP A 206 9.79 -0.59 -17.79
C ASP A 206 9.67 -0.48 -19.33
N PRO A 207 8.88 0.46 -19.86
CA PRO A 207 8.66 0.61 -21.31
C PRO A 207 9.95 0.85 -22.11
N VAL A 208 10.95 1.55 -21.57
CA VAL A 208 12.21 1.80 -22.31
C VAL A 208 13.02 0.51 -22.44
N MET A 209 13.09 -0.29 -21.38
CA MET A 209 13.73 -1.60 -21.37
C MET A 209 13.07 -2.55 -22.37
N VAL A 210 11.73 -2.60 -22.40
CA VAL A 210 10.97 -3.43 -23.34
C VAL A 210 11.26 -3.00 -24.78
N GLN A 211 11.11 -1.71 -25.09
CA GLN A 211 11.36 -1.18 -26.43
C GLN A 211 12.81 -1.46 -26.88
N ASN A 212 13.79 -1.25 -26.00
CA ASN A 212 15.19 -1.46 -26.33
C ASN A 212 15.51 -2.94 -26.57
N THR A 213 14.97 -3.85 -25.75
CA THR A 213 15.08 -5.30 -25.97
C THR A 213 14.50 -5.68 -27.33
N ASN A 214 13.29 -5.21 -27.64
CA ASN A 214 12.63 -5.45 -28.92
C ASN A 214 13.47 -4.96 -30.10
N ARG A 215 14.10 -3.78 -29.98
CA ARG A 215 14.97 -3.20 -30.99
C ARG A 215 16.27 -3.98 -31.20
N LEU A 216 16.90 -4.46 -30.14
CA LEU A 216 18.16 -5.20 -30.21
C LEU A 216 17.98 -6.60 -30.81
N HIS A 217 16.83 -7.22 -30.55
CA HIS A 217 16.57 -8.62 -30.87
C HIS A 217 15.46 -8.84 -31.91
N GLN A 218 15.25 -7.88 -32.83
CA GLN A 218 14.21 -7.94 -33.88
C GLN A 218 14.23 -9.21 -34.76
N LYS A 219 15.35 -9.94 -34.79
CA LYS A 219 15.54 -11.14 -35.60
C LYS A 219 15.43 -12.44 -34.80
N VAL A 220 15.13 -12.36 -33.49
CA VAL A 220 14.92 -13.55 -32.69
C VAL A 220 13.68 -14.27 -33.22
N ALA A 221 13.78 -15.59 -33.39
CA ALA A 221 12.63 -16.39 -33.75
C ALA A 221 11.72 -16.57 -32.53
N PRO A 222 10.39 -16.63 -32.70
CA PRO A 222 9.47 -16.93 -31.61
C PRO A 222 9.86 -18.22 -30.87
N TYR A 223 9.89 -18.15 -29.54
CA TYR A 223 10.31 -19.26 -28.69
C TYR A 223 9.34 -20.44 -28.82
N GLN A 224 9.88 -21.63 -29.05
CA GLN A 224 9.12 -22.88 -29.17
C GLN A 224 9.50 -23.80 -28.01
N GLY A 225 8.85 -23.57 -26.86
CA GLY A 225 9.08 -24.34 -25.64
C GLY A 225 8.35 -25.67 -25.61
N LYS A 226 8.47 -26.36 -24.47
CA LYS A 226 7.83 -27.67 -24.28
C LYS A 226 6.35 -27.54 -23.93
N TYR A 227 6.03 -26.57 -23.08
CA TYR A 227 4.73 -26.32 -22.51
C TYR A 227 4.13 -24.97 -22.91
N PHE A 228 4.97 -24.01 -23.30
CA PHE A 228 4.57 -22.69 -23.77
C PHE A 228 5.39 -22.27 -24.98
N HIS A 229 4.76 -21.51 -25.87
CA HIS A 229 5.43 -20.96 -27.04
C HIS A 229 4.97 -19.53 -27.32
N ALA A 230 5.85 -18.76 -27.97
CA ALA A 230 5.52 -17.45 -28.49
C ALA A 230 4.89 -17.58 -29.88
N THR A 231 3.84 -16.80 -30.13
CA THR A 231 3.18 -16.75 -31.44
C THR A 231 4.08 -16.09 -32.49
N PRO A 232 3.78 -16.22 -33.81
CA PRO A 232 4.51 -15.52 -34.86
C PRO A 232 4.52 -13.98 -34.76
N ASN A 233 3.56 -13.39 -34.04
CA ASN A 233 3.45 -11.94 -33.87
C ASN A 233 4.18 -11.43 -32.62
N ALA A 234 4.71 -12.35 -31.78
CA ALA A 234 5.40 -11.98 -30.56
C ALA A 234 6.64 -11.13 -30.85
N THR A 235 6.80 -10.06 -30.07
CA THR A 235 8.01 -9.27 -30.00
C THR A 235 9.15 -10.07 -29.36
N ALA A 236 10.37 -9.52 -29.41
CA ALA A 236 11.52 -10.21 -28.82
C ALA A 236 11.40 -10.31 -27.28
N PHE A 237 10.84 -9.29 -26.63
CA PHE A 237 10.60 -9.29 -25.19
C PHE A 237 9.52 -10.30 -24.80
N GLU A 238 8.40 -10.34 -25.52
CA GLU A 238 7.35 -11.38 -25.31
C GLU A 238 7.88 -12.79 -25.58
N THR A 239 8.77 -12.94 -26.57
CA THR A 239 9.49 -14.20 -26.83
C THR A 239 10.35 -14.63 -25.63
N TRP A 240 11.00 -13.68 -24.96
CA TRP A 240 11.76 -13.94 -23.73
C TRP A 240 10.83 -14.27 -22.55
N ILE A 241 9.68 -13.61 -22.42
CA ILE A 241 8.68 -13.98 -21.40
C ILE A 241 8.16 -15.40 -21.63
N ALA A 242 7.84 -15.78 -22.87
CA ALA A 242 7.38 -17.13 -23.20
C ALA A 242 8.39 -18.19 -22.76
N GLU A 243 9.69 -17.91 -22.90
CA GLU A 243 10.76 -18.77 -22.38
C GLU A 243 10.75 -18.87 -20.85
N MET A 244 10.51 -17.76 -20.14
CA MET A 244 10.46 -17.76 -18.68
C MET A 244 9.22 -18.51 -18.17
N VAL A 245 8.05 -18.30 -18.77
CA VAL A 245 6.81 -19.03 -18.44
C VAL A 245 6.97 -20.53 -18.72
N ASP A 246 7.57 -20.91 -19.86
CA ASP A 246 7.89 -22.32 -20.14
C ASP A 246 8.85 -22.91 -19.11
N THR A 247 9.84 -22.12 -18.65
CA THR A 247 10.77 -22.55 -17.60
C THR A 247 10.03 -22.84 -16.30
N VAL A 248 9.07 -22.01 -15.90
CA VAL A 248 8.22 -22.27 -14.71
C VAL A 248 7.47 -23.58 -14.88
N ALA A 249 6.80 -23.78 -16.01
CA ALA A 249 6.07 -25.01 -16.31
C ALA A 249 6.98 -26.25 -16.33
N MET A 250 8.19 -26.12 -16.86
CA MET A 250 9.21 -27.18 -16.87
C MET A 250 9.63 -27.58 -15.46
N GLU A 251 9.92 -26.60 -14.60
CA GLU A 251 10.27 -26.85 -13.20
C GLU A 251 9.07 -27.47 -12.44
N GLU A 252 7.87 -26.89 -12.55
CA GLU A 252 6.68 -27.41 -11.89
C GLU A 252 6.33 -28.84 -12.31
N SER A 253 6.46 -29.17 -13.60
CA SER A 253 6.08 -30.49 -14.13
C SER A 253 6.82 -31.66 -13.46
N LYS A 254 7.99 -31.40 -12.84
CA LYS A 254 8.75 -32.40 -12.07
C LYS A 254 8.01 -32.88 -10.81
N HIS A 255 7.04 -32.10 -10.33
CA HIS A 255 6.25 -32.39 -9.14
C HIS A 255 4.90 -33.05 -9.45
N GLY A 256 4.58 -33.30 -10.73
CA GLY A 256 3.36 -33.98 -11.13
C GLY A 256 2.09 -33.12 -11.05
N TRP A 257 2.23 -31.80 -11.06
CA TRP A 257 1.13 -30.83 -11.07
C TRP A 257 1.19 -29.95 -12.31
N GLN A 258 0.04 -29.39 -12.69
CA GLN A 258 -0.02 -28.24 -13.58
C GLN A 258 -0.95 -27.20 -12.98
N HIS A 259 -0.48 -25.96 -12.88
CA HIS A 259 -1.30 -24.82 -12.50
C HIS A 259 -1.41 -23.80 -13.65
N PRO A 260 -2.49 -23.00 -13.69
CA PRO A 260 -2.60 -21.87 -14.60
C PRO A 260 -1.39 -20.95 -14.50
N MET A 261 -0.92 -20.46 -15.65
CA MET A 261 0.23 -19.56 -15.74
C MET A 261 -0.23 -18.16 -16.15
N THR A 262 0.48 -17.13 -15.67
CA THR A 262 0.40 -15.74 -16.16
C THR A 262 1.77 -15.07 -16.06
N PHE A 263 1.94 -13.92 -16.69
CA PHE A 263 3.02 -12.98 -16.36
C PHE A 263 2.43 -11.65 -15.89
N THR A 264 3.17 -10.92 -15.06
CA THR A 264 2.76 -9.60 -14.57
C THR A 264 2.69 -8.60 -15.71
N ASN A 265 1.55 -7.95 -15.90
CA ASN A 265 1.45 -6.78 -16.76
C ASN A 265 0.75 -5.63 -16.03
N TRP A 266 0.77 -4.45 -16.61
CA TRP A 266 0.18 -3.25 -16.07
C TRP A 266 -0.22 -2.30 -17.19
N VAL A 267 -1.09 -1.36 -16.85
CA VAL A 267 -1.66 -0.31 -17.71
C VAL A 267 -0.66 0.39 -18.65
N THR A 268 0.56 0.65 -18.19
CA THR A 268 1.60 1.35 -18.97
C THR A 268 2.17 0.53 -20.15
N THR A 269 2.13 -0.80 -20.07
CA THR A 269 2.58 -1.70 -21.17
C THR A 269 1.46 -2.58 -21.70
N ASP A 270 0.21 -2.16 -21.51
CA ASP A 270 -0.94 -2.90 -22.02
C ASP A 270 -1.01 -2.87 -23.56
N PRO A 271 -1.84 -3.74 -24.18
CA PRO A 271 -1.93 -3.84 -25.63
C PRO A 271 -2.93 -2.84 -26.26
N LEU A 272 -3.55 -1.97 -25.47
CA LEU A 272 -4.45 -0.94 -25.98
C LEU A 272 -3.66 0.27 -26.46
N SER A 273 -4.34 1.20 -27.13
CA SER A 273 -3.74 2.47 -27.57
C SER A 273 -4.40 3.61 -26.80
N HIS A 274 -3.57 4.45 -26.17
CA HIS A 274 -4.03 5.55 -25.31
C HIS A 274 -3.64 6.91 -25.93
N PRO A 275 -4.33 7.37 -26.99
CA PRO A 275 -3.99 8.61 -27.68
C PRO A 275 -4.03 9.84 -26.75
N GLY A 276 -4.79 9.78 -25.66
CA GLY A 276 -4.87 10.83 -24.64
C GLY A 276 -3.80 10.78 -23.56
N GLU A 277 -2.95 9.75 -23.50
CA GLU A 277 -1.85 9.66 -22.53
C GLU A 277 -0.84 10.79 -22.76
N PRO A 278 -0.63 11.72 -21.81
CA PRO A 278 0.27 12.84 -21.99
C PRO A 278 1.75 12.44 -22.05
N ILE A 279 2.20 11.47 -21.24
CA ILE A 279 3.60 11.07 -21.12
C ILE A 279 3.89 10.00 -22.17
N GLN A 280 4.80 10.28 -23.11
CA GLN A 280 5.07 9.34 -24.22
C GLN A 280 5.58 7.97 -23.74
N HIS A 281 6.25 7.94 -22.59
CA HIS A 281 6.77 6.73 -21.99
C HIS A 281 5.66 5.76 -21.52
N GLU A 282 4.52 6.29 -21.07
CA GLU A 282 3.41 5.52 -20.50
C GLU A 282 2.52 4.82 -21.55
N ASP A 283 2.75 5.10 -22.84
CA ASP A 283 2.06 4.51 -24.01
C ASP A 283 3.12 4.19 -25.11
N LEU A 284 4.34 3.83 -24.69
CA LEU A 284 5.51 3.71 -25.56
C LEU A 284 5.59 2.38 -26.30
N VAL A 285 5.21 1.29 -25.63
CA VAL A 285 5.35 -0.08 -26.13
C VAL A 285 4.39 -1.00 -25.37
N SER A 286 3.85 -1.98 -26.08
CA SER A 286 2.97 -3.00 -25.50
C SER A 286 3.73 -4.30 -25.20
N VAL A 287 3.26 -5.00 -24.18
CA VAL A 287 3.58 -6.40 -23.88
C VAL A 287 2.24 -7.14 -23.86
N ASP A 288 1.97 -7.97 -24.85
CA ASP A 288 0.67 -8.60 -25.09
C ASP A 288 0.63 -10.06 -24.62
N PRO A 289 -0.16 -10.39 -23.59
CA PRO A 289 -0.37 -11.77 -23.13
C PRO A 289 -0.86 -12.72 -24.22
N THR A 290 -1.61 -12.23 -25.23
CA THR A 290 -2.13 -13.07 -26.31
C THR A 290 -1.04 -13.59 -27.26
N HIS A 291 0.19 -13.09 -27.14
CA HIS A 291 1.33 -13.57 -27.90
C HIS A 291 2.02 -14.80 -27.28
N ILE A 292 1.52 -15.32 -26.16
CA ILE A 292 2.02 -16.54 -25.50
C ILE A 292 0.89 -17.56 -25.43
N GLU A 293 1.15 -18.77 -25.90
CA GLU A 293 0.15 -19.83 -25.96
C GLU A 293 0.64 -21.13 -25.29
N PRO A 294 -0.22 -21.78 -24.47
CA PRO A 294 0.09 -23.09 -23.92
C PRO A 294 0.10 -24.16 -25.01
N THR A 295 1.03 -25.10 -24.91
CA THR A 295 1.13 -26.32 -25.71
C THR A 295 1.34 -27.49 -24.76
N GLN A 296 0.55 -28.56 -24.81
CA GLN A 296 0.68 -29.67 -23.84
C GLN A 296 0.57 -29.25 -22.34
N TRP A 297 -0.10 -28.12 -22.06
CA TRP A 297 -0.37 -27.63 -20.71
C TRP A 297 -1.88 -27.47 -20.51
N GLU A 298 -2.51 -28.46 -19.89
CA GLU A 298 -3.98 -28.54 -19.75
C GLU A 298 -4.53 -27.53 -18.72
N ALA A 299 -3.69 -27.04 -17.80
CA ALA A 299 -4.08 -26.00 -16.84
C ALA A 299 -4.23 -24.61 -17.50
N GLY A 300 -3.68 -24.42 -18.70
CA GLY A 300 -3.87 -23.21 -19.50
C GLY A 300 -3.13 -21.97 -19.00
N TYR A 301 -3.56 -20.82 -19.53
CA TYR A 301 -2.91 -19.52 -19.41
C TYR A 301 -3.95 -18.40 -19.32
N PHE A 302 -3.69 -17.35 -18.54
CA PHE A 302 -4.57 -16.20 -18.39
C PHE A 302 -3.78 -14.89 -18.40
N ALA A 303 -4.45 -13.78 -18.68
CA ALA A 303 -3.84 -12.45 -18.62
C ALA A 303 -4.04 -11.83 -17.23
N SER A 304 -3.00 -11.19 -16.68
CA SER A 304 -3.09 -10.45 -15.43
C SER A 304 -2.58 -9.02 -15.55
N TYR A 305 -3.32 -8.09 -14.94
CA TYR A 305 -3.00 -6.66 -14.97
C TYR A 305 -3.08 -6.04 -13.58
N HIS A 306 -2.11 -5.18 -13.26
CA HIS A 306 -2.26 -4.18 -12.21
C HIS A 306 -2.99 -2.97 -12.80
N VAL A 307 -4.12 -2.59 -12.21
CA VAL A 307 -4.99 -1.52 -12.73
C VAL A 307 -5.47 -0.64 -11.58
N TYR A 308 -4.78 0.49 -11.40
CA TYR A 308 -5.13 1.52 -10.44
C TYR A 308 -5.97 2.61 -11.10
N PRO A 309 -7.00 3.18 -10.43
CA PRO A 309 -7.97 4.08 -11.08
C PRO A 309 -7.46 5.51 -11.33
N TYR A 310 -6.23 5.81 -10.94
CA TYR A 310 -5.63 7.13 -10.98
C TYR A 310 -4.39 7.22 -11.86
N TYR A 311 -3.81 6.10 -12.31
CA TYR A 311 -2.54 6.07 -13.04
C TYR A 311 -2.58 5.03 -14.15
N PRO A 312 -2.05 5.30 -15.36
CA PRO A 312 -1.48 6.57 -15.84
C PRO A 312 -2.49 7.69 -16.05
N ASP A 313 -2.00 8.82 -16.53
CA ASP A 313 -2.77 10.04 -16.72
C ASP A 313 -3.83 9.95 -17.84
N PHE A 314 -3.77 8.92 -18.71
CA PHE A 314 -4.84 8.64 -19.66
C PHE A 314 -6.21 8.45 -18.99
N PHE A 315 -6.28 7.96 -17.73
CA PHE A 315 -7.54 7.87 -16.99
C PHE A 315 -8.22 9.23 -16.75
N ARG A 316 -7.45 10.33 -16.86
CA ARG A 316 -7.95 11.70 -16.71
C ARG A 316 -8.12 12.40 -18.06
N TYR A 317 -7.15 12.23 -18.95
CA TYR A 317 -7.04 13.02 -20.18
C TYR A 317 -7.55 12.33 -21.45
N ASP A 318 -7.67 11.00 -21.45
CA ASP A 318 -8.12 10.28 -22.64
C ASP A 318 -9.64 10.35 -22.82
N THR A 319 -10.05 11.17 -23.79
CA THR A 319 -11.46 11.34 -24.17
C THR A 319 -12.12 10.08 -24.72
N THR A 320 -11.34 9.08 -25.15
CA THR A 320 -11.87 7.78 -25.59
C THR A 320 -12.43 6.96 -24.42
N LEU A 321 -11.94 7.19 -23.20
CA LEU A 321 -12.46 6.58 -21.97
C LEU A 321 -13.67 7.32 -21.39
N GLN A 322 -13.98 8.52 -21.87
CA GLN A 322 -15.07 9.35 -21.33
C GLN A 322 -16.47 9.03 -21.89
N GLN A 323 -16.59 7.93 -22.65
CA GLN A 323 -17.82 7.54 -23.33
C GLN A 323 -18.77 6.72 -22.44
N LEU A 324 -18.24 6.10 -21.38
CA LEU A 324 -18.99 5.20 -20.51
C LEU A 324 -19.45 5.93 -19.24
N LYS A 325 -20.71 5.71 -18.87
CA LYS A 325 -21.25 6.14 -17.58
C LYS A 325 -21.51 4.94 -16.68
N ASN A 326 -21.21 5.08 -15.39
CA ASN A 326 -21.58 4.09 -14.37
C ASN A 326 -23.08 4.14 -14.07
N ASP A 327 -23.54 3.27 -13.16
CA ASP A 327 -24.95 3.15 -12.78
C ASP A 327 -25.51 4.43 -12.13
N ALA A 328 -24.64 5.29 -11.60
CA ALA A 328 -24.98 6.62 -11.08
C ALA A 328 -25.05 7.72 -12.16
N GLY A 329 -24.81 7.37 -13.44
CA GLY A 329 -24.84 8.30 -14.57
C GLY A 329 -23.60 9.20 -14.70
N GLN A 330 -22.53 8.92 -13.94
CA GLN A 330 -21.27 9.67 -13.97
C GLN A 330 -20.28 9.01 -14.93
N ILE A 331 -19.44 9.80 -15.59
CA ILE A 331 -18.37 9.26 -16.45
C ILE A 331 -17.43 8.44 -15.58
N ASP A 332 -17.15 7.20 -15.98
CA ASP A 332 -16.26 6.28 -15.27
C ASP A 332 -15.18 5.75 -16.23
N THR A 333 -14.02 6.40 -16.19
CA THR A 333 -12.89 6.07 -17.09
C THR A 333 -12.24 4.74 -16.73
N TYR A 334 -12.33 4.31 -15.46
CA TYR A 334 -11.86 3.00 -15.01
C TYR A 334 -12.69 1.87 -15.61
N LYS A 335 -14.04 1.96 -15.51
CA LYS A 335 -14.94 0.97 -16.12
C LYS A 335 -14.81 0.96 -17.65
N ALA A 336 -14.64 2.13 -18.28
CA ALA A 336 -14.38 2.21 -19.72
C ALA A 336 -13.12 1.45 -20.13
N TYR A 337 -12.02 1.63 -19.39
CA TYR A 337 -10.76 0.93 -19.62
C TYR A 337 -10.93 -0.59 -19.47
N LEU A 338 -11.53 -1.04 -18.35
CA LEU A 338 -11.79 -2.47 -18.12
C LEU A 338 -12.58 -3.10 -19.26
N ARG A 339 -13.58 -2.39 -19.77
CA ARG A 339 -14.38 -2.88 -20.90
C ARG A 339 -13.56 -3.02 -22.18
N GLN A 340 -12.71 -2.04 -22.50
CA GLN A 340 -11.85 -2.11 -23.68
C GLN A 340 -10.84 -3.25 -23.57
N LEU A 341 -10.22 -3.40 -22.40
CA LEU A 341 -9.25 -4.46 -22.14
C LEU A 341 -9.92 -5.85 -22.21
N LYS A 342 -11.11 -6.01 -21.60
CA LYS A 342 -11.89 -7.25 -21.73
C LYS A 342 -12.25 -7.58 -23.18
N GLN A 343 -12.58 -6.58 -23.99
CA GLN A 343 -12.88 -6.76 -25.42
C GLN A 343 -11.65 -7.16 -26.24
N TYR A 344 -10.46 -6.75 -25.83
CA TYR A 344 -9.20 -7.15 -26.45
C TYR A 344 -8.90 -8.64 -26.19
N HIS A 345 -9.02 -9.09 -24.94
CA HIS A 345 -8.71 -10.45 -24.50
C HIS A 345 -9.83 -11.48 -24.74
N LYS A 346 -10.48 -11.45 -25.91
CA LYS A 346 -11.49 -12.47 -26.25
C LYS A 346 -10.86 -13.85 -26.25
N ASN A 347 -11.56 -14.83 -25.68
CA ASN A 347 -11.11 -16.22 -25.51
C ASN A 347 -9.94 -16.44 -24.53
N MET A 348 -9.60 -15.46 -23.69
CA MET A 348 -8.61 -15.61 -22.62
C MET A 348 -9.20 -15.09 -21.31
N PRO A 349 -9.03 -15.78 -20.16
CA PRO A 349 -9.44 -15.23 -18.89
C PRO A 349 -8.54 -14.04 -18.56
N ILE A 350 -9.10 -13.01 -17.95
CA ILE A 350 -8.36 -11.84 -17.52
C ILE A 350 -8.64 -11.57 -16.05
N MET A 351 -7.60 -11.30 -15.27
CA MET A 351 -7.69 -10.92 -13.86
C MET A 351 -7.06 -9.56 -13.63
N VAL A 352 -7.68 -8.75 -12.77
CA VAL A 352 -7.00 -7.61 -12.17
C VAL A 352 -6.31 -8.10 -10.90
N THR A 353 -4.99 -8.28 -10.96
CA THR A 353 -4.21 -8.85 -9.84
C THR A 353 -3.72 -7.80 -8.86
N GLU A 354 -3.91 -6.52 -9.17
CA GLU A 354 -3.81 -5.40 -8.22
C GLU A 354 -4.79 -4.29 -8.58
N PHE A 355 -5.53 -3.83 -7.57
CA PHE A 355 -6.32 -2.59 -7.60
C PHE A 355 -6.47 -2.06 -6.17
N GLY A 356 -6.75 -0.77 -6.04
CA GLY A 356 -7.14 -0.17 -4.77
C GLY A 356 -6.75 1.31 -4.65
N VAL A 357 -7.14 1.93 -3.54
CA VAL A 357 -6.67 3.27 -3.14
C VAL A 357 -6.20 3.26 -1.67
N PRO A 358 -5.31 4.17 -1.24
CA PRO A 358 -4.85 4.20 0.15
C PRO A 358 -5.72 5.07 1.07
N ALA A 359 -5.76 4.71 2.36
CA ALA A 359 -6.41 5.49 3.42
C ALA A 359 -5.40 6.45 4.08
N SER A 360 -5.08 7.55 3.41
CA SER A 360 -4.04 8.50 3.82
C SER A 360 -4.53 9.95 3.91
N VAL A 361 -3.77 10.78 4.63
CA VAL A 361 -3.92 12.25 4.56
C VAL A 361 -3.30 12.79 3.27
N GLY A 362 -2.12 12.29 2.89
CA GLY A 362 -1.44 12.71 1.67
C GLY A 362 -2.07 12.14 0.39
N VAL A 363 -1.84 12.83 -0.72
CA VAL A 363 -2.31 12.51 -2.07
C VAL A 363 -1.11 12.59 -3.01
N ALA A 364 -0.95 11.59 -3.89
CA ALA A 364 0.12 11.60 -4.89
C ALA A 364 -0.34 11.70 -6.34
N HIS A 365 -1.60 11.37 -6.60
CA HIS A 365 -2.18 11.48 -7.92
C HIS A 365 -3.70 11.67 -7.83
N LEU A 366 -4.28 12.45 -8.73
CA LEU A 366 -5.72 12.63 -8.83
C LEU A 366 -6.33 11.56 -9.72
N GLY A 367 -7.54 11.10 -9.39
CA GLY A 367 -8.28 10.10 -10.16
C GLY A 367 -9.70 10.56 -10.47
N ASN A 368 -10.30 9.99 -11.52
CA ASN A 368 -11.70 10.24 -11.86
C ASN A 368 -12.62 9.76 -10.72
N LEU A 369 -13.77 10.43 -10.53
CA LEU A 369 -14.72 10.16 -9.44
C LEU A 369 -14.14 10.24 -8.02
N GLY A 370 -13.04 10.97 -7.83
CA GLY A 370 -12.39 11.11 -6.52
C GLY A 370 -11.62 9.85 -6.10
N ARG A 371 -11.36 8.91 -7.02
CA ARG A 371 -10.55 7.72 -6.80
C ARG A 371 -9.05 8.05 -6.84
N ASN A 372 -8.65 9.03 -6.04
CA ASN A 372 -7.28 9.55 -5.98
C ASN A 372 -6.33 8.52 -5.35
N GLN A 373 -5.04 8.66 -5.62
CA GLN A 373 -3.98 7.96 -4.91
C GLN A 373 -3.76 8.61 -3.53
N GLY A 374 -4.72 8.42 -2.64
CA GLY A 374 -4.73 8.94 -1.27
C GLY A 374 -5.73 10.07 -1.03
N GLY A 375 -5.70 10.62 0.18
CA GLY A 375 -6.63 11.64 0.66
C GLY A 375 -7.94 11.08 1.21
N HIS A 376 -8.01 9.78 1.49
CA HIS A 376 -9.22 9.05 1.89
C HIS A 376 -9.18 8.68 3.37
N SER A 377 -10.34 8.70 4.03
CA SER A 377 -10.49 7.98 5.30
C SER A 377 -10.57 6.46 5.06
N GLU A 378 -10.42 5.65 6.11
CA GLU A 378 -10.58 4.18 6.01
C GLU A 378 -11.93 3.76 5.40
N LYS A 379 -13.00 4.48 5.76
CA LYS A 379 -14.32 4.25 5.19
C LYS A 379 -14.33 4.54 3.69
N GLN A 380 -13.78 5.69 3.28
CA GLN A 380 -13.72 6.09 1.87
C GLN A 380 -12.87 5.12 1.04
N GLN A 381 -11.74 4.67 1.57
CA GLN A 381 -10.94 3.59 0.96
C GLN A 381 -11.82 2.36 0.72
N GLY A 382 -12.51 1.87 1.76
CA GLY A 382 -13.37 0.68 1.63
C GLY A 382 -14.50 0.84 0.62
N GLU A 383 -15.16 2.00 0.59
CA GLU A 383 -16.23 2.30 -0.37
C GLU A 383 -15.71 2.35 -1.81
N ILE A 384 -14.54 2.95 -2.04
CA ILE A 384 -13.90 3.01 -3.35
C ILE A 384 -13.46 1.61 -3.78
N ASP A 385 -12.73 0.88 -2.94
CA ASP A 385 -12.21 -0.45 -3.27
C ASP A 385 -13.33 -1.46 -3.52
N ALA A 386 -14.41 -1.42 -2.72
CA ALA A 386 -15.59 -2.24 -2.97
C ALA A 386 -16.27 -1.87 -4.29
N GLY A 387 -16.30 -0.58 -4.65
CA GLY A 387 -16.77 -0.12 -5.96
C GLY A 387 -15.91 -0.66 -7.10
N LEU A 388 -14.59 -0.53 -7.02
CA LEU A 388 -13.64 -1.04 -8.02
C LEU A 388 -13.80 -2.56 -8.23
N LEU A 389 -13.89 -3.31 -7.13
CA LEU A 389 -14.15 -4.75 -7.15
C LEU A 389 -15.44 -5.08 -7.93
N GLN A 390 -16.52 -4.35 -7.67
CA GLN A 390 -17.80 -4.55 -8.36
C GLN A 390 -17.67 -4.21 -9.85
N GLU A 391 -16.95 -3.15 -10.22
CA GLU A 391 -16.71 -2.83 -11.64
C GLU A 391 -15.92 -3.93 -12.35
N ILE A 392 -14.85 -4.45 -11.74
CA ILE A 392 -14.06 -5.57 -12.29
C ILE A 392 -14.95 -6.81 -12.47
N HIS A 393 -15.74 -7.15 -11.45
CA HIS A 393 -16.64 -8.31 -11.51
C HIS A 393 -17.69 -8.16 -12.60
N GLN A 394 -18.37 -7.01 -12.67
CA GLN A 394 -19.43 -6.73 -13.66
C GLN A 394 -18.93 -6.74 -15.11
N GLU A 395 -17.69 -6.30 -15.36
CA GLU A 395 -17.07 -6.38 -16.68
C GLU A 395 -16.69 -7.83 -17.07
N GLY A 396 -16.91 -8.83 -16.20
CA GLY A 396 -16.73 -10.24 -16.52
C GLY A 396 -15.28 -10.70 -16.47
N TYR A 397 -14.48 -10.10 -15.58
CA TYR A 397 -13.13 -10.57 -15.27
C TYR A 397 -13.19 -11.89 -14.47
N ALA A 398 -12.12 -12.66 -14.53
CA ALA A 398 -11.97 -13.93 -13.82
C ALA A 398 -11.51 -13.75 -12.36
N GLY A 399 -11.07 -12.55 -11.99
CA GLY A 399 -10.58 -12.28 -10.64
C GLY A 399 -10.23 -10.82 -10.41
N ALA A 400 -10.24 -10.45 -9.14
CA ALA A 400 -9.88 -9.15 -8.61
C ALA A 400 -9.12 -9.37 -7.28
N ILE A 401 -7.87 -8.90 -7.20
CA ILE A 401 -7.03 -9.04 -6.02
C ILE A 401 -6.69 -7.64 -5.49
N VAL A 402 -7.19 -7.31 -4.29
CA VAL A 402 -7.02 -5.98 -3.70
C VAL A 402 -5.59 -5.78 -3.20
N PHE A 403 -5.02 -4.61 -3.45
CA PHE A 403 -3.74 -4.16 -2.92
C PHE A 403 -4.01 -3.29 -1.68
N VAL A 404 -3.68 -3.70 -0.47
CA VAL A 404 -2.93 -4.89 -0.02
C VAL A 404 -3.42 -5.33 1.37
N TRP A 405 -2.95 -6.45 1.92
CA TRP A 405 -3.36 -6.92 3.24
C TRP A 405 -2.98 -5.94 4.36
N GLN A 406 -1.70 -5.61 4.52
CA GLN A 406 -1.19 -4.77 5.60
C GLN A 406 -0.55 -3.46 5.15
N ASP A 407 -0.61 -2.42 5.98
CA ASP A 407 0.20 -1.21 5.80
C ASP A 407 1.69 -1.52 5.91
N GLU A 408 2.52 -0.81 5.13
CA GLU A 408 3.96 -1.07 5.03
C GLU A 408 4.76 0.24 5.09
N TRP A 409 5.34 0.55 6.26
CA TRP A 409 5.90 1.88 6.55
C TRP A 409 7.12 2.26 5.68
N PHE A 410 7.89 1.29 5.21
CA PHE A 410 9.09 1.53 4.42
C PHE A 410 8.80 2.12 3.03
N LYS A 411 7.55 2.03 2.55
CA LYS A 411 7.15 2.49 1.22
C LYS A 411 7.35 4.00 1.10
N LYS A 412 7.56 4.46 -0.13
CA LYS A 412 7.88 5.85 -0.45
C LYS A 412 7.02 6.30 -1.62
N THR A 413 6.72 7.59 -1.66
CA THR A 413 6.01 8.21 -2.78
C THR A 413 6.83 9.34 -3.38
N TRP A 414 6.77 9.53 -4.69
CA TRP A 414 7.64 10.46 -5.43
C TRP A 414 7.57 11.91 -4.93
N ASN A 415 6.42 12.34 -4.39
CA ASN A 415 6.16 13.69 -3.92
C ASN A 415 6.49 13.93 -2.44
N THR A 416 6.83 12.88 -1.67
CA THR A 416 7.26 12.98 -0.26
C THR A 416 8.66 12.46 -0.01
N MET A 417 9.16 11.52 -0.82
CA MET A 417 10.43 10.83 -0.57
C MET A 417 11.65 11.75 -0.45
N ARG A 418 11.62 12.93 -1.10
CA ARG A 418 12.69 13.94 -1.01
C ARG A 418 12.70 14.71 0.31
N PHE A 419 11.66 14.56 1.12
CA PHE A 419 11.50 15.21 2.42
C PHE A 419 11.69 14.23 3.58
N GLU A 420 11.91 12.94 3.31
CA GLU A 420 12.15 11.91 4.31
C GLU A 420 13.64 11.56 4.33
N LEU A 421 14.36 12.19 5.26
CA LEU A 421 15.82 12.19 5.31
C LEU A 421 16.29 11.92 6.74
N PRO A 422 17.24 10.99 6.94
CA PRO A 422 17.91 10.17 5.91
C PRO A 422 17.02 9.01 5.40
N GLU A 423 17.24 8.59 4.15
CA GLU A 423 16.33 7.67 3.43
C GLU A 423 16.27 6.24 4.02
N ASP A 424 17.31 5.83 4.72
CA ASP A 424 17.49 4.51 5.35
C ASP A 424 16.78 4.37 6.71
N ARG A 425 16.19 5.45 7.21
CA ARG A 425 15.42 5.46 8.47
C ARG A 425 13.91 5.53 8.27
N ARG A 426 13.44 5.47 7.02
CA ARG A 426 12.01 5.58 6.68
C ARG A 426 11.14 4.52 7.36
N SER A 427 11.64 3.31 7.55
CA SER A 427 10.89 2.26 8.24
C SER A 427 10.65 2.55 9.73
N LEU A 428 11.41 3.47 10.33
CA LEU A 428 11.36 3.76 11.76
C LEU A 428 10.25 4.73 12.15
N TRP A 429 9.46 5.25 11.22
CA TRP A 429 8.34 6.14 11.53
C TRP A 429 7.31 6.08 10.40
N ILE A 430 6.09 6.51 10.67
CA ILE A 430 5.05 6.57 9.63
C ILE A 430 4.78 8.01 9.22
N ASN A 431 5.19 8.36 8.01
CA ASN A 431 4.76 9.59 7.37
C ASN A 431 3.36 9.40 6.77
N VAL A 432 2.32 9.85 7.45
CA VAL A 432 0.92 9.71 6.96
C VAL A 432 0.59 10.57 5.74
N LEU A 433 1.54 11.41 5.28
CA LEU A 433 1.49 12.07 3.98
C LEU A 433 2.01 11.20 2.84
N THR A 434 2.74 10.12 3.14
CA THR A 434 3.20 9.11 2.17
C THR A 434 2.12 8.06 2.01
N ASN A 435 1.26 8.27 1.02
CA ASN A 435 0.09 7.43 0.77
C ASN A 435 0.44 5.96 0.48
N GLU A 436 1.61 5.67 -0.12
CA GLU A 436 2.04 4.31 -0.44
C GLU A 436 2.15 3.41 0.80
N SER A 437 2.42 4.00 1.97
CA SER A 437 2.55 3.26 3.23
C SER A 437 1.21 2.85 3.84
N LEU A 438 0.08 3.29 3.26
CA LEU A 438 -1.26 3.27 3.89
C LEU A 438 -2.34 2.54 3.06
N PHE A 439 -1.94 1.65 2.15
CA PHE A 439 -2.85 0.83 1.31
C PHE A 439 -3.52 -0.33 2.04
N GLY A 440 -2.93 -0.84 3.13
CA GLY A 440 -3.38 -2.05 3.79
C GLY A 440 -4.84 -1.98 4.22
N VAL A 441 -5.58 -3.09 4.14
CA VAL A 441 -6.90 -3.23 4.79
C VAL A 441 -6.78 -3.56 6.29
N LEU A 442 -5.60 -4.06 6.68
CA LEU A 442 -5.11 -4.17 8.05
C LEU A 442 -4.15 -2.99 8.29
N GLY A 443 -4.54 -2.08 9.19
CA GLY A 443 -3.71 -0.95 9.53
C GLY A 443 -2.61 -1.34 10.51
N MET A 444 -1.42 -0.76 10.30
CA MET A 444 -0.26 -0.86 11.18
C MET A 444 -0.03 0.50 11.82
N TYR A 445 -0.65 0.73 12.99
CA TYR A 445 -0.73 2.04 13.61
C TYR A 445 0.41 2.28 14.60
N PRO A 446 0.86 3.55 14.72
CA PRO A 446 1.87 3.91 15.71
C PRO A 446 1.33 3.70 17.14
N ASN A 447 2.23 3.63 18.12
CA ASN A 447 1.91 3.01 19.40
C ASN A 447 0.81 3.72 20.22
N LYS A 448 0.53 5.00 19.96
CA LYS A 448 -0.48 5.76 20.70
C LYS A 448 -1.85 5.81 20.03
N GLU A 449 -2.03 5.32 18.81
CA GLU A 449 -3.38 5.16 18.26
C GLU A 449 -4.19 4.20 19.17
N GLY A 450 -5.43 4.55 19.51
CA GLY A 450 -6.27 3.75 20.43
C GLY A 450 -5.83 3.76 21.90
N VAL A 451 -4.65 4.30 22.22
CA VAL A 451 -4.24 4.68 23.58
C VAL A 451 -4.63 6.13 23.86
N LEU A 452 -4.38 7.01 22.89
CA LEU A 452 -4.87 8.38 22.85
C LEU A 452 -5.94 8.51 21.78
N THR A 453 -7.10 8.99 22.20
CA THR A 453 -8.26 9.19 21.36
C THR A 453 -8.54 10.67 21.27
N ILE A 454 -8.50 11.23 20.07
CA ILE A 454 -8.90 12.62 19.85
C ILE A 454 -10.43 12.68 19.98
N ASP A 455 -10.98 13.08 21.12
CA ASP A 455 -12.43 13.17 21.35
C ASP A 455 -12.83 14.37 22.25
N GLY A 456 -11.85 15.17 22.66
CA GLY A 456 -12.01 16.29 23.58
C GLY A 456 -12.05 15.86 25.04
N ASN A 457 -11.53 14.67 25.40
CA ASN A 457 -11.57 14.12 26.75
C ASN A 457 -10.16 13.72 27.23
N ARG A 458 -9.62 14.49 28.18
CA ARG A 458 -8.30 14.28 28.80
C ARG A 458 -8.08 12.96 29.58
N THR A 459 -9.10 12.10 29.69
CA THR A 459 -9.07 10.97 30.63
C THR A 459 -8.01 9.93 30.27
N ASP A 460 -7.75 9.72 28.99
CA ASP A 460 -6.68 8.86 28.46
C ASP A 460 -5.29 9.46 28.66
N TRP A 461 -5.14 10.77 28.47
CA TRP A 461 -3.92 11.50 28.83
C TRP A 461 -3.58 11.34 30.30
N ASP A 462 -4.57 11.43 31.19
CA ASP A 462 -4.37 11.27 32.63
C ASP A 462 -3.95 9.83 33.01
N GLN A 463 -4.21 8.84 32.14
CA GLN A 463 -3.79 7.44 32.31
C GLN A 463 -2.38 7.14 31.77
N LEU A 464 -1.83 8.00 30.90
CA LEU A 464 -0.44 7.85 30.46
C LEU A 464 0.53 7.94 31.64
N VAL A 465 1.55 7.09 31.60
CA VAL A 465 2.64 7.15 32.59
C VAL A 465 3.39 8.48 32.50
N PRO A 466 3.87 9.06 33.61
CA PRO A 466 4.49 10.38 33.62
C PRO A 466 5.66 10.55 32.65
N GLU A 467 6.40 9.48 32.36
CA GLU A 467 7.56 9.49 31.45
C GLU A 467 7.16 9.59 29.97
N GLU A 468 5.91 9.27 29.63
CA GLU A 468 5.41 9.30 28.26
C GLU A 468 4.82 10.65 27.87
N LYS A 469 4.65 11.60 28.80
CA LYS A 469 4.09 12.93 28.52
C LYS A 469 4.86 14.01 29.25
N GLN A 470 4.95 15.18 28.64
CA GLN A 470 5.60 16.33 29.24
C GLN A 470 4.61 17.47 29.43
N ARG A 471 4.50 17.96 30.67
CA ARG A 471 3.80 19.23 30.93
C ARG A 471 4.70 20.38 30.49
N LEU A 472 4.15 21.28 29.70
CA LEU A 472 4.81 22.52 29.33
C LEU A 472 4.24 23.67 30.15
N ASP A 473 5.10 24.30 30.97
CA ASP A 473 4.73 25.46 31.77
C ASP A 473 4.72 26.75 30.92
N VAL A 474 3.83 26.79 29.94
CA VAL A 474 3.68 27.93 29.02
C VAL A 474 2.77 28.96 29.68
N GLN A 475 3.36 30.04 30.19
CA GLN A 475 2.67 31.10 30.92
C GLN A 475 1.95 32.06 29.97
N VAL A 476 0.84 31.61 29.37
CA VAL A 476 0.02 32.39 28.43
C VAL A 476 -1.43 32.56 28.95
N PRO A 477 -2.07 33.74 28.79
CA PRO A 477 -3.45 33.94 29.19
C PRO A 477 -4.43 32.99 28.47
N GLY A 478 -5.42 32.47 29.21
CA GLY A 478 -6.46 31.58 28.69
C GLY A 478 -6.19 30.09 28.85
N PHE A 479 -4.99 29.69 29.27
CA PHE A 479 -4.58 28.30 29.43
C PHE A 479 -4.25 27.98 30.89
N ASP A 480 -4.63 26.79 31.34
CA ASP A 480 -4.32 26.25 32.68
C ASP A 480 -3.23 25.18 32.61
N GLU A 481 -3.35 24.24 31.67
CA GLU A 481 -2.37 23.16 31.47
C GLU A 481 -2.15 22.91 29.99
N ILE A 482 -0.90 22.63 29.63
CA ILE A 482 -0.50 22.19 28.31
C ILE A 482 0.37 20.96 28.46
N TRP A 483 0.04 19.91 27.71
CA TRP A 483 0.76 18.65 27.70
C TRP A 483 1.10 18.27 26.26
N MET A 484 2.27 17.65 26.10
CA MET A 484 2.70 17.09 24.83
C MET A 484 3.22 15.67 25.01
N THR A 485 3.01 14.86 23.99
CA THR A 485 3.58 13.50 23.84
C THR A 485 3.77 13.21 22.35
N HIS A 486 4.33 12.06 22.01
CA HIS A 486 4.52 11.64 20.63
C HIS A 486 4.45 10.12 20.48
N ASP A 487 4.36 9.69 19.22
CA ASP A 487 4.60 8.34 18.78
C ASP A 487 5.33 8.36 17.42
N GLU A 488 5.39 7.20 16.76
CA GLU A 488 6.08 7.01 15.50
C GLU A 488 5.41 7.73 14.31
N GLY A 489 4.19 8.25 14.45
CA GLY A 489 3.47 8.95 13.38
C GLY A 489 3.15 10.42 13.67
N TYR A 490 2.97 10.77 14.94
CA TYR A 490 2.42 12.05 15.37
C TYR A 490 3.11 12.62 16.60
N VAL A 491 3.08 13.95 16.71
CA VAL A 491 3.17 14.66 17.98
C VAL A 491 1.78 15.09 18.44
N TYR A 492 1.49 14.88 19.71
CA TYR A 492 0.19 15.14 20.33
C TYR A 492 0.27 16.35 21.25
N PHE A 493 -0.82 17.10 21.31
CA PHE A 493 -1.00 18.29 22.13
C PHE A 493 -2.35 18.23 22.84
N LEU A 494 -2.33 18.44 24.16
CA LEU A 494 -3.52 18.64 24.99
C LEU A 494 -3.44 20.01 25.65
N ALA A 495 -4.50 20.80 25.52
CA ALA A 495 -4.69 22.02 26.27
C ALA A 495 -5.93 21.94 27.17
N GLN A 496 -5.72 22.21 28.46
CA GLN A 496 -6.77 22.58 29.39
C GLN A 496 -6.87 24.11 29.43
N LEU A 497 -7.99 24.64 28.98
CA LEU A 497 -8.26 26.07 28.96
C LEU A 497 -8.94 26.53 30.26
N LYS A 498 -8.83 27.84 30.53
CA LYS A 498 -9.51 28.51 31.65
C LYS A 498 -11.01 28.61 31.43
N GLU A 499 -11.41 28.90 30.20
CA GLU A 499 -12.79 29.06 29.77
C GLU A 499 -13.11 28.08 28.63
N GLU A 500 -14.41 27.88 28.36
CA GLU A 500 -14.84 27.02 27.27
C GLU A 500 -14.39 27.58 25.91
N PHE A 501 -13.90 26.70 25.03
CA PHE A 501 -13.56 27.04 23.66
C PHE A 501 -14.77 26.85 22.76
N ASP A 502 -15.19 27.93 22.11
CA ASP A 502 -16.21 27.90 21.07
C ASP A 502 -15.57 28.20 19.71
N PRO A 503 -15.31 27.18 18.87
CA PRO A 503 -14.71 27.36 17.54
C PRO A 503 -15.55 28.23 16.59
N ALA A 504 -16.81 28.53 16.92
CA ALA A 504 -17.63 29.47 16.14
C ALA A 504 -17.35 30.94 16.48
N LYS A 505 -16.76 31.22 17.65
CA LYS A 505 -16.49 32.58 18.15
C LYS A 505 -15.00 32.86 18.34
N GLN A 506 -14.20 31.83 18.55
CA GLN A 506 -12.79 31.91 18.84
C GLN A 506 -11.99 31.04 17.88
N GLN A 507 -10.75 31.46 17.63
CA GLN A 507 -9.72 30.66 16.98
C GLN A 507 -8.60 30.41 17.97
N LEU A 508 -8.11 29.17 18.00
CA LEU A 508 -6.90 28.81 18.72
C LEU A 508 -5.77 28.70 17.71
N TYR A 509 -4.78 29.57 17.86
CA TYR A 509 -3.52 29.48 17.12
C TYR A 509 -2.46 28.80 17.97
N VAL A 510 -1.67 27.91 17.38
CA VAL A 510 -0.47 27.33 18.00
C VAL A 510 0.70 27.61 17.07
N GLY A 511 1.54 28.56 17.46
CA GLY A 511 2.82 28.82 16.82
C GLY A 511 3.83 27.76 17.22
N VAL A 512 4.64 27.27 16.28
CA VAL A 512 5.63 26.22 16.52
C VAL A 512 7.03 26.69 16.10
N ASP A 513 7.99 26.55 17.01
CA ASP A 513 9.43 26.79 16.82
C ASP A 513 10.17 25.46 16.97
N THR A 514 10.86 25.06 15.89
CA THR A 514 11.67 23.83 15.81
C THR A 514 13.14 24.12 15.53
N LEU A 515 13.42 25.25 14.86
CA LEU A 515 14.75 25.73 14.53
C LEU A 515 14.79 27.25 14.68
N PRO A 516 15.97 27.85 14.95
CA PRO A 516 16.12 29.30 14.84
C PRO A 516 15.77 29.77 13.43
N GLY A 517 14.73 30.61 13.30
CA GLY A 517 14.22 31.02 12.00
C GLY A 517 12.78 31.53 12.07
N GLY A 518 12.07 31.38 10.95
CA GLY A 518 10.62 31.55 10.87
C GLY A 518 10.13 32.99 10.88
N ASN A 519 8.85 33.16 11.20
CA ASN A 519 8.18 34.44 11.25
C ASN A 519 7.94 34.92 12.69
N LYS A 520 8.40 36.13 13.01
CA LYS A 520 8.26 36.84 14.29
C LYS A 520 7.01 37.72 14.38
N HIS A 521 6.33 37.90 13.26
CA HIS A 521 5.04 38.57 13.14
C HIS A 521 4.23 37.93 12.03
N THR A 522 2.92 38.13 11.99
CA THR A 522 2.08 37.62 10.89
C THR A 522 0.74 38.35 10.78
N ALA A 523 0.13 38.34 9.61
CA ALA A 523 -1.17 38.97 9.38
C ALA A 523 -2.32 38.28 10.14
N GLN A 524 -2.18 36.97 10.41
CA GLN A 524 -3.11 36.17 11.19
C GLN A 524 -3.18 36.62 12.66
N LEU A 525 -2.09 37.19 13.19
CA LEU A 525 -1.92 37.60 14.57
C LEU A 525 -1.42 39.05 14.62
N PRO A 526 -2.25 40.02 14.19
CA PRO A 526 -1.82 41.41 14.03
C PRO A 526 -1.40 42.02 15.37
N GLY A 527 -0.24 42.70 15.37
CA GLY A 527 0.32 43.33 16.55
C GLY A 527 1.14 42.42 17.45
N LEU A 528 1.19 41.10 17.18
CA LEU A 528 2.07 40.17 17.88
C LEU A 528 3.54 40.45 17.56
N THR A 529 4.37 40.54 18.59
CA THR A 529 5.83 40.70 18.48
C THR A 529 6.55 39.55 19.20
N LEU A 530 7.46 38.87 18.51
CA LEU A 530 8.22 37.73 19.04
C LEU A 530 9.74 37.99 18.99
N ASP A 531 10.48 37.44 19.95
CA ASP A 531 11.95 37.49 19.94
C ASP A 531 12.59 36.40 19.05
N GLU A 532 11.89 35.27 18.87
CA GLU A 532 12.18 34.23 17.89
C GLU A 532 10.98 33.93 17.01
N GLY A 533 11.23 33.52 15.76
CA GLY A 533 10.16 33.25 14.81
C GLY A 533 9.55 31.86 14.97
N LEU A 534 8.49 31.64 14.20
CA LEU A 534 7.75 30.37 14.16
C LEU A 534 7.83 29.83 12.73
N GLU A 535 8.28 28.59 12.57
CA GLU A 535 8.28 27.88 11.27
C GLU A 535 6.85 27.54 10.84
N THR A 536 5.99 27.21 11.81
CA THR A 536 4.65 26.68 11.56
C THR A 536 3.62 27.41 12.39
N LEU A 537 2.46 27.66 11.80
CA LEU A 537 1.29 28.22 12.47
C LEU A 537 0.10 27.26 12.28
N ILE A 538 -0.33 26.65 13.39
CA ILE A 538 -1.53 25.81 13.43
C ILE A 538 -2.70 26.71 13.81
N ALA A 539 -3.80 26.64 13.07
CA ALA A 539 -5.06 27.30 13.40
C ALA A 539 -6.14 26.24 13.64
N LEU A 540 -6.91 26.38 14.72
CA LEU A 540 -8.07 25.57 15.04
C LEU A 540 -9.29 26.48 15.21
N GLY A 541 -10.34 26.22 14.45
CA GLY A 541 -11.57 27.03 14.43
C GLY A 541 -12.68 26.32 13.67
N LYS A 542 -13.32 27.01 12.74
CA LYS A 542 -14.27 26.38 11.80
C LYS A 542 -13.54 25.47 10.80
N ALA A 543 -14.30 24.61 10.12
CA ALA A 543 -13.75 23.61 9.19
C ALA A 543 -12.91 24.21 8.06
N ASP A 544 -13.25 25.41 7.58
CA ASP A 544 -12.52 26.17 6.55
C ASP A 544 -11.32 26.98 7.10
N GLU A 545 -11.21 27.07 8.42
CA GLU A 545 -10.17 27.82 9.11
C GLU A 545 -9.09 26.90 9.72
N SER A 546 -9.47 25.67 10.06
CA SER A 546 -8.57 24.72 10.73
C SER A 546 -7.52 24.15 9.78
N GLN A 547 -6.26 24.55 9.95
CA GLN A 547 -5.16 24.16 9.08
C GLN A 547 -3.79 24.36 9.73
N ILE A 548 -2.78 23.73 9.17
CA ILE A 548 -1.36 23.96 9.42
C ILE A 548 -0.78 24.74 8.24
N GLN A 549 -0.10 25.84 8.56
CA GLN A 549 0.56 26.69 7.58
C GLN A 549 2.06 26.77 7.88
N ILE A 550 2.88 26.83 6.84
CA ILE A 550 4.35 26.88 6.92
C ILE A 550 4.86 28.28 6.55
N ALA A 551 5.92 28.75 7.21
CA ALA A 551 6.58 30.01 6.88
C ALA A 551 7.09 29.96 5.44
N ALA A 552 6.82 31.01 4.65
CA ALA A 552 7.04 30.98 3.20
C ALA A 552 8.53 30.80 2.80
N ASN A 553 9.48 31.24 3.62
CA ASN A 553 10.91 31.05 3.40
C ASN A 553 11.40 29.65 3.83
N TYR A 554 10.62 28.92 4.63
CA TYR A 554 10.91 27.56 5.09
C TYR A 554 10.24 26.47 4.22
N ASP A 555 9.16 26.83 3.51
CA ASP A 555 8.37 25.98 2.63
C ASP A 555 9.23 25.18 1.61
N PHE A 556 9.44 23.90 1.90
CA PHE A 556 10.25 23.03 1.06
C PHE A 556 9.54 22.55 -0.21
N HIS A 557 8.21 22.64 -0.29
CA HIS A 557 7.47 22.45 -1.56
C HIS A 557 7.82 23.57 -2.53
N ALA A 558 7.74 24.83 -2.08
CA ALA A 558 8.15 25.99 -2.89
C ALA A 558 9.65 25.98 -3.23
N ARG A 559 10.52 25.52 -2.32
CA ARG A 559 11.96 25.36 -2.60
C ARG A 559 12.21 24.30 -3.66
N LEU A 560 11.53 23.15 -3.60
CA LEU A 560 11.71 22.07 -4.57
C LEU A 560 11.14 22.45 -5.94
N TYR A 561 9.83 22.70 -6.01
CA TYR A 561 9.14 22.87 -7.29
C TYR A 561 9.30 24.27 -7.86
N GLY A 562 9.43 25.30 -7.01
CA GLY A 562 9.62 26.68 -7.46
C GLY A 562 11.09 27.04 -7.72
N LYS A 563 11.95 26.94 -6.71
CA LYS A 563 13.36 27.37 -6.83
C LYS A 563 14.23 26.37 -7.58
N ARG A 564 14.13 25.08 -7.28
CA ARG A 564 15.01 24.04 -7.86
C ARG A 564 14.53 23.59 -9.24
N TYR A 565 13.23 23.37 -9.42
CA TYR A 565 12.67 22.92 -10.71
C TYR A 565 12.12 24.03 -11.60
N GLY A 566 11.82 25.22 -11.06
CA GLY A 566 11.30 26.33 -11.87
C GLY A 566 9.83 26.20 -12.29
N MET A 567 9.09 25.24 -11.72
CA MET A 567 7.71 24.90 -12.07
C MET A 567 6.66 25.76 -11.33
N LEU A 568 7.09 26.51 -10.31
CA LEU A 568 6.24 27.43 -9.54
C LEU A 568 6.82 28.84 -9.53
N VAL A 569 5.94 29.82 -9.66
CA VAL A 569 6.29 31.22 -9.42
C VAL A 569 6.45 31.46 -7.93
N VAL A 570 7.68 31.70 -7.48
CA VAL A 570 7.99 32.09 -6.10
C VAL A 570 8.25 33.59 -6.05
N LYS A 571 7.48 34.32 -5.24
CA LYS A 571 7.62 35.77 -5.11
C LYS A 571 8.82 36.13 -4.24
N GLU A 572 9.49 37.23 -4.54
CA GLU A 572 10.72 37.63 -3.80
C GLU A 572 10.44 37.99 -2.33
N GLU A 573 9.24 38.51 -2.01
CA GLU A 573 8.82 38.75 -0.63
C GLU A 573 8.66 37.46 0.19
N GLU A 574 8.29 36.33 -0.44
CA GLU A 574 8.13 35.03 0.22
C GLU A 574 9.48 34.44 0.66
N LYS A 575 10.56 34.82 -0.03
CA LYS A 575 11.93 34.36 0.26
C LYS A 575 12.61 35.12 1.39
N LYS A 576 12.04 36.24 1.83
CA LYS A 576 12.64 37.08 2.87
C LYS A 576 12.49 36.40 4.22
N ASP A 577 13.57 36.41 5.00
CA ASP A 577 13.52 36.03 6.40
C ASP A 577 12.55 36.92 7.16
N ASN A 578 11.74 36.29 8.01
CA ASN A 578 10.71 36.98 8.78
C ASN A 578 9.79 37.84 7.88
N SER A 579 9.36 37.30 6.73
CA SER A 579 8.41 37.97 5.83
C SER A 579 7.03 38.18 6.48
N GLY A 580 6.72 37.37 7.50
CA GLY A 580 5.42 37.28 8.16
C GLY A 580 4.36 36.51 7.38
N ILE A 581 4.75 35.89 6.27
CA ILE A 581 3.88 35.15 5.37
C ILE A 581 3.91 33.67 5.77
N PHE A 582 2.73 33.13 6.10
CA PHE A 582 2.49 31.69 6.22
C PHE A 582 1.65 31.22 5.02
N LYS A 583 2.04 30.08 4.45
CA LYS A 583 1.39 29.47 3.29
C LYS A 583 0.75 28.13 3.67
N PRO A 584 -0.36 27.74 3.02
CA PRO A 584 -0.87 26.38 3.15
C PRO A 584 0.21 25.35 2.83
N TRP A 585 0.21 24.26 3.58
CA TRP A 585 1.02 23.09 3.30
C TRP A 585 0.51 22.36 2.05
N LYS A 586 1.39 22.06 1.09
CA LYS A 586 1.03 21.48 -0.20
C LYS A 586 1.85 20.25 -0.57
N LEU A 587 1.25 19.37 -1.36
CA LEU A 587 1.95 18.32 -2.11
C LEU A 587 1.70 18.50 -3.60
N ALA A 588 2.72 18.27 -4.42
CA ALA A 588 2.55 18.08 -5.85
C ALA A 588 1.83 16.76 -6.12
N VAL A 589 0.88 16.75 -7.05
CA VAL A 589 0.10 15.57 -7.49
C VAL A 589 0.25 15.31 -8.99
N SER A 590 0.87 16.23 -9.71
CA SER A 590 1.39 16.05 -11.08
C SER A 590 2.52 17.05 -11.29
N LEU A 591 3.62 16.64 -11.93
CA LEU A 591 4.67 17.57 -12.35
C LEU A 591 4.23 18.41 -13.54
N GLU A 592 4.88 19.56 -13.74
CA GLU A 592 4.77 20.27 -15.01
C GLU A 592 5.34 19.40 -16.12
N MET A 593 4.58 19.25 -17.20
CA MET A 593 4.93 18.45 -18.35
C MET A 593 4.95 19.34 -19.59
N GLU A 594 6.06 19.34 -20.32
CA GLU A 594 6.19 20.06 -21.58
C GLU A 594 6.82 19.18 -22.68
N PRO A 595 6.56 19.46 -23.97
CA PRO A 595 7.27 18.80 -25.05
C PRO A 595 8.80 19.04 -24.97
N PRO A 596 9.65 18.04 -25.28
CA PRO A 596 9.33 16.82 -26.01
C PRO A 596 8.90 15.63 -25.16
N ASP A 597 8.99 15.69 -23.83
CA ASP A 597 8.73 14.53 -22.95
C ASP A 597 7.23 14.21 -22.85
N SER A 598 6.38 15.22 -23.06
CA SER A 598 4.93 15.08 -23.15
C SER A 598 4.38 15.46 -24.53
N LYS A 599 3.18 14.93 -24.86
CA LYS A 599 2.48 15.24 -26.12
C LYS A 599 1.97 16.70 -26.15
N LYS A 600 1.70 17.31 -24.99
CA LYS A 600 1.14 18.67 -24.82
C LYS A 600 1.63 19.25 -23.50
N TYR A 601 1.53 20.57 -23.35
CA TYR A 601 1.79 21.25 -22.09
C TYR A 601 0.71 20.94 -21.03
N TYR A 602 1.15 20.55 -19.83
CA TYR A 602 0.33 20.43 -18.63
C TYR A 602 1.06 21.13 -17.46
N PRO A 603 0.38 22.03 -16.71
CA PRO A 603 1.01 22.69 -15.57
C PRO A 603 1.22 21.70 -14.41
N LEU A 604 2.12 22.05 -13.49
CA LEU A 604 2.19 21.39 -12.18
C LEU A 604 0.81 21.47 -11.50
N GLU A 605 0.37 20.35 -10.94
CA GLU A 605 -0.80 20.29 -10.07
C GLU A 605 -0.39 20.05 -8.63
N GLU A 606 -1.06 20.72 -7.70
CA GLU A 606 -0.79 20.66 -6.26
C GLU A 606 -2.08 20.67 -5.45
N VAL A 607 -2.06 20.03 -4.29
CA VAL A 607 -3.19 19.99 -3.34
C VAL A 607 -2.77 20.46 -1.97
N ASP A 608 -3.69 21.10 -1.25
CA ASP A 608 -3.48 21.47 0.15
C ASP A 608 -3.60 20.22 1.05
N VAL A 609 -2.58 19.94 1.85
CA VAL A 609 -2.53 18.80 2.79
C VAL A 609 -2.44 19.21 4.26
N GLY A 610 -2.40 20.53 4.53
CA GLY A 610 -2.36 21.06 5.89
C GLY A 610 -3.72 21.16 6.59
N LYS A 611 -4.85 20.82 5.96
CA LYS A 611 -6.19 20.98 6.56
C LYS A 611 -6.39 20.03 7.74
N LEU A 612 -6.93 20.55 8.85
CA LEU A 612 -7.13 19.78 10.09
C LEU A 612 -8.61 19.47 10.31
N ILE A 613 -8.96 18.20 10.14
CA ILE A 613 -10.32 17.71 10.32
C ILE A 613 -10.65 17.66 11.82
N ARG A 614 -11.71 18.37 12.22
CA ARG A 614 -12.29 18.21 13.56
C ARG A 614 -13.15 16.96 13.57
N GLY A 615 -12.91 16.04 14.49
CA GLY A 615 -13.61 14.74 14.51
C GLY A 615 -13.21 13.89 15.70
N THR A 616 -13.28 12.57 15.52
CA THR A 616 -12.73 11.63 16.50
C THR A 616 -11.93 10.51 15.87
N THR A 617 -10.91 10.06 16.61
CA THR A 617 -10.09 8.88 16.27
C THR A 617 -10.54 7.62 17.01
N ASP A 618 -11.66 7.66 17.73
CA ASP A 618 -12.25 6.45 18.32
C ASP A 618 -12.83 5.57 17.22
N ALA A 619 -12.17 4.46 16.90
CA ALA A 619 -12.64 3.51 15.88
C ALA A 619 -14.00 2.85 16.20
N GLN A 620 -14.51 2.97 17.43
CA GLN A 620 -15.83 2.50 17.83
C GLN A 620 -16.92 3.58 17.70
N ASP A 621 -16.54 4.85 17.51
CA ASP A 621 -17.51 5.95 17.37
C ASP A 621 -18.08 6.00 15.93
N PRO A 622 -19.41 6.16 15.75
CA PRO A 622 -20.02 6.32 14.43
C PRO A 622 -19.51 7.51 13.61
N GLN A 623 -18.92 8.53 14.24
CA GLN A 623 -18.32 9.71 13.63
C GLN A 623 -16.81 9.58 13.40
N TYR A 624 -16.23 8.39 13.63
CA TYR A 624 -14.83 8.12 13.35
C TYR A 624 -14.41 8.56 11.95
N ASP A 625 -13.31 9.31 11.89
CA ASP A 625 -12.57 9.58 10.65
C ASP A 625 -11.10 9.35 10.96
N SER A 626 -10.47 8.41 10.24
CA SER A 626 -9.04 8.09 10.42
C SER A 626 -8.11 9.28 10.16
N ARG A 627 -8.60 10.35 9.51
CA ARG A 627 -7.88 11.61 9.27
C ARG A 627 -8.20 12.71 10.29
N ALA A 628 -9.09 12.46 11.26
CA ALA A 628 -9.39 13.41 12.32
C ALA A 628 -8.08 13.83 13.01
N ALA A 629 -7.87 15.13 13.16
CA ALA A 629 -6.63 15.68 13.69
C ALA A 629 -6.83 16.36 15.04
N TRP A 630 -8.03 16.88 15.33
CA TRP A 630 -8.28 17.60 16.57
C TRP A 630 -9.74 17.52 17.03
N GLN A 631 -9.96 17.80 18.31
CA GLN A 631 -11.28 17.96 18.90
C GLN A 631 -11.24 18.97 20.05
N ALA A 632 -12.38 19.59 20.33
CA ALA A 632 -12.55 20.44 21.50
C ALA A 632 -13.91 20.21 22.14
N LYS A 633 -13.91 20.03 23.47
CA LYS A 633 -15.12 19.83 24.28
C LYS A 633 -15.00 20.60 25.59
N GLY A 634 -15.88 21.59 25.76
CA GLY A 634 -15.82 22.51 26.88
C GLY A 634 -14.46 23.21 26.92
N LYS A 635 -13.66 22.90 27.94
CA LYS A 635 -12.35 23.51 28.18
C LYS A 635 -11.17 22.68 27.68
N VAL A 636 -11.40 21.50 27.11
CA VAL A 636 -10.35 20.59 26.66
C VAL A 636 -10.21 20.70 25.15
N VAL A 637 -8.98 20.86 24.68
CA VAL A 637 -8.62 20.79 23.26
C VAL A 637 -7.52 19.76 23.07
N GLU A 638 -7.72 18.86 22.12
CA GLU A 638 -6.77 17.81 21.74
C GLU A 638 -6.42 17.94 20.27
N LEU A 639 -5.17 17.66 19.95
CA LEU A 639 -4.61 17.74 18.60
C LEU A 639 -3.54 16.65 18.43
N ARG A 640 -3.53 15.98 17.29
CA ARG A 640 -2.40 15.19 16.79
C ARG A 640 -1.91 15.79 15.48
N VAL A 641 -0.59 15.90 15.33
CA VAL A 641 0.05 16.55 14.17
C VAL A 641 1.03 15.59 13.53
N PRO A 642 0.87 15.26 12.23
CA PRO A 642 1.89 14.55 11.47
C PRO A 642 3.24 15.27 11.54
N TRP A 643 4.30 14.54 11.88
CA TRP A 643 5.64 15.09 12.05
C TRP A 643 6.10 15.95 10.87
N MET A 644 5.87 15.48 9.64
CA MET A 644 6.27 16.18 8.42
C MET A 644 5.66 17.58 8.29
N LEU A 645 4.43 17.80 8.77
CA LEU A 645 3.78 19.11 8.72
C LEU A 645 4.45 20.17 9.63
N LEU A 646 5.30 19.73 10.56
CA LEU A 646 6.13 20.59 11.40
C LEU A 646 7.57 20.73 10.89
N GLY A 647 7.88 20.18 9.71
CA GLY A 647 9.21 20.25 9.10
C GLY A 647 10.15 19.09 9.46
N PHE A 648 9.68 18.07 10.17
CA PHE A 648 10.48 16.88 10.44
C PHE A 648 10.69 16.04 9.19
N THR A 649 11.94 15.62 8.98
CA THR A 649 12.34 14.68 7.93
C THR A 649 12.58 13.28 8.46
N ASP A 650 12.88 13.18 9.77
CA ASP A 650 12.94 11.95 10.53
C ASP A 650 12.83 12.28 12.04
N PRO A 651 11.67 12.08 12.68
CA PRO A 651 11.49 12.35 14.10
C PRO A 651 12.27 11.38 15.00
N SER A 652 12.65 10.20 14.49
CA SER A 652 13.40 9.18 15.24
C SER A 652 14.85 9.60 15.52
N SER A 653 15.41 10.48 14.69
CA SER A 653 16.74 11.07 14.88
C SER A 653 16.69 12.56 15.23
N LEU A 654 15.50 13.10 15.52
CA LEU A 654 15.25 14.53 15.75
C LEU A 654 15.68 15.40 14.55
N SER A 655 15.58 14.86 13.32
CA SER A 655 15.96 15.56 12.10
C SER A 655 14.81 16.39 11.54
N VAL A 656 15.10 17.66 11.28
CA VAL A 656 14.20 18.64 10.66
C VAL A 656 14.85 19.23 9.42
N MET A 657 14.04 19.73 8.50
CA MET A 657 14.50 20.37 7.28
C MET A 657 15.36 21.61 7.63
N SER A 658 16.53 21.74 7.02
CA SER A 658 17.37 22.93 7.21
C SER A 658 16.87 24.11 6.37
N TYR A 659 17.07 25.34 6.85
CA TYR A 659 16.96 26.54 6.03
C TYR A 659 18.05 26.60 4.95
N GLU A 660 19.20 25.97 5.19
CA GLU A 660 20.25 25.82 4.21
C GLU A 660 19.81 24.88 3.07
N ASP A 661 20.30 25.14 1.87
CA ASP A 661 20.02 24.32 0.69
C ASP A 661 21.32 24.15 -0.10
N ALA A 662 21.89 22.95 -0.06
CA ALA A 662 23.10 22.60 -0.78
C ALA A 662 22.90 22.54 -2.31
N GLY A 663 21.69 22.83 -2.81
CA GLY A 663 21.35 22.96 -4.23
C GLY A 663 21.03 21.63 -4.91
N LYS A 664 21.74 20.55 -4.55
CA LYS A 664 21.51 19.21 -5.13
C LYS A 664 20.46 18.38 -4.37
N SER A 665 20.50 18.46 -3.04
CA SER A 665 19.57 17.78 -2.13
C SER A 665 19.23 18.72 -0.98
N PHE A 666 18.12 18.43 -0.31
CA PHE A 666 17.87 19.05 0.98
C PHE A 666 18.90 18.61 2.01
N THR A 667 19.18 19.48 2.97
CA THR A 667 19.98 19.21 4.15
C THR A 667 19.07 19.22 5.36
N THR A 668 19.46 18.49 6.39
CA THR A 668 18.73 18.40 7.66
C THR A 668 19.58 18.94 8.79
N GLU A 669 18.90 19.38 9.85
CA GLU A 669 19.51 19.78 11.11
C GLU A 669 18.86 19.00 12.25
N THR A 670 19.63 18.73 13.31
CA THR A 670 19.08 18.12 14.53
C THR A 670 18.43 19.21 15.37
N THR A 671 17.12 19.10 15.59
CA THR A 671 16.42 20.02 16.50
C THR A 671 16.76 19.72 17.97
N LYS A 672 16.65 20.75 18.81
CA LYS A 672 16.71 20.57 20.28
C LYS A 672 15.38 20.10 20.86
N GLY A 673 14.29 20.20 20.10
CA GLY A 673 12.93 19.93 20.54
C GLY A 673 11.94 20.93 19.94
N ILE A 674 10.70 20.91 20.45
CA ILE A 674 9.62 21.76 19.95
C ILE A 674 9.23 22.78 21.01
N ARG A 675 9.20 24.08 20.67
CA ARG A 675 8.49 25.08 21.46
C ARG A 675 7.15 25.39 20.83
N ILE A 676 6.15 25.64 21.67
CA ILE A 676 4.82 26.03 21.24
C ILE A 676 4.36 27.32 21.91
N LEU A 677 3.76 28.21 21.13
CA LEU A 677 3.09 29.44 21.58
C LEU A 677 1.60 29.36 21.25
N PRO A 678 0.74 28.93 22.20
CA PRO A 678 -0.69 28.91 21.98
C PRO A 678 -1.33 30.26 22.31
N LEU A 679 -2.25 30.71 21.45
CA LEU A 679 -2.91 32.01 21.51
C LEU A 679 -4.39 31.86 21.15
N LEU A 680 -5.28 32.41 21.98
CA LEU A 680 -6.70 32.52 21.67
C LEU A 680 -6.97 33.86 20.98
N VAL A 681 -7.76 33.84 19.92
CA VAL A 681 -8.16 35.02 19.15
C VAL A 681 -9.68 35.07 19.07
N ASP A 682 -10.27 36.21 19.42
CA ASP A 682 -11.69 36.45 19.22
C ASP A 682 -11.97 36.76 17.74
N THR A 683 -12.88 36.01 17.12
CA THR A 683 -13.11 36.10 15.66
C THR A 683 -13.80 37.39 15.24
N ALA A 684 -14.57 38.03 16.13
CA ALA A 684 -15.33 39.23 15.83
C ALA A 684 -14.44 40.49 15.90
N THR A 685 -13.57 40.55 16.91
CA THR A 685 -12.67 41.70 17.15
C THR A 685 -11.29 41.52 16.52
N LYS A 686 -10.93 40.29 16.16
CA LYS A 686 -9.58 39.89 15.70
C LYS A 686 -8.47 40.23 16.72
N GLN A 687 -8.83 40.33 17.99
CA GLN A 687 -7.90 40.61 19.07
C GLN A 687 -7.38 39.32 19.72
N ILE A 688 -6.09 39.31 20.01
CA ILE A 688 -5.43 38.27 20.80
C ILE A 688 -5.87 38.44 22.25
N VAL A 689 -6.29 37.34 22.88
CA VAL A 689 -6.59 37.30 24.31
C VAL A 689 -5.27 37.35 25.08
N GLY A 690 -4.99 38.48 25.74
CA GLY A 690 -3.84 38.61 26.62
C GLY A 690 -2.83 39.66 26.18
N GLN A 691 -1.57 39.24 26.00
CA GLN A 691 -0.46 40.12 25.66
C GLN A 691 -0.18 40.08 24.16
N ASN A 692 0.50 41.11 23.65
CA ASN A 692 0.88 41.22 22.25
C ASN A 692 2.38 41.00 22.02
N ALA A 693 3.13 40.59 23.05
CA ALA A 693 4.55 40.33 22.96
C ALA A 693 4.94 39.10 23.79
N TYR A 694 5.71 38.18 23.20
CA TYR A 694 6.15 36.96 23.85
C TYR A 694 7.62 36.66 23.55
N ALA A 695 8.33 36.16 24.56
CA ALA A 695 9.70 35.69 24.42
C ALA A 695 9.68 34.18 24.13
N VAL A 696 9.54 33.81 22.86
CA VAL A 696 9.52 32.43 22.36
C VAL A 696 10.77 31.68 22.81
N THR A 697 11.93 32.33 22.82
CA THR A 697 13.20 31.72 23.26
C THR A 697 13.18 31.19 24.70
N LYS A 698 12.29 31.75 25.54
CA LYS A 698 12.13 31.39 26.96
C LYS A 698 11.00 30.41 27.23
N LEU A 699 10.23 30.03 26.21
CA LEU A 699 9.18 29.03 26.36
C LEU A 699 9.80 27.67 26.66
N PRO A 700 9.14 26.84 27.49
CA PRO A 700 9.56 25.47 27.72
C PRO A 700 9.57 24.70 26.40
N MET A 701 10.51 23.77 26.28
CA MET A 701 10.71 22.98 25.08
C MET A 701 10.28 21.54 25.35
N TYR A 702 9.46 20.99 24.47
CA TYR A 702 9.17 19.57 24.41
C TYR A 702 10.38 18.83 23.85
N THR A 703 10.87 17.82 24.56
CA THR A 703 12.02 17.02 24.14
C THR A 703 11.73 15.53 24.29
N TRP A 704 12.36 14.73 23.44
CA TRP A 704 12.26 13.27 23.49
C TRP A 704 13.61 12.64 23.17
N GLN A 705 13.74 11.35 23.45
CA GLN A 705 14.86 10.55 22.98
C GLN A 705 14.53 9.99 21.61
N GLY A 706 15.52 9.99 20.71
CA GLY A 706 15.40 9.30 19.44
C GLY A 706 15.21 7.79 19.62
N TRP A 707 14.79 7.11 18.57
CA TRP A 707 14.51 5.68 18.59
C TRP A 707 15.10 4.94 17.38
N GLU A 708 15.45 3.67 17.59
CA GLU A 708 15.93 2.73 16.56
C GLU A 708 14.99 1.52 16.41
N GLN A 709 13.92 1.49 17.20
CA GLN A 709 12.89 0.46 17.20
C GLN A 709 11.54 1.15 17.33
N VAL A 710 10.54 0.63 16.62
CA VAL A 710 9.19 1.19 16.60
C VAL A 710 8.26 0.41 17.51
N GLY A 711 7.39 1.11 18.22
CA GLY A 711 6.15 0.56 18.75
C GLY A 711 5.07 0.66 17.68
N TYR A 712 4.29 -0.40 17.52
CA TYR A 712 3.09 -0.37 16.67
C TYR A 712 2.10 -1.41 17.15
N HIS A 713 0.86 -1.27 16.70
CA HIS A 713 -0.14 -2.33 16.82
C HIS A 713 -0.97 -2.39 15.54
N GLU A 714 -1.59 -3.54 15.33
CA GLU A 714 -2.45 -3.76 14.17
C GLU A 714 -3.92 -3.64 14.54
N ARG A 715 -4.72 -3.13 13.59
CA ARG A 715 -6.18 -3.09 13.69
C ARG A 715 -6.80 -3.24 12.30
N LYS A 716 -7.89 -4.00 12.19
CA LYS A 716 -8.73 -4.02 10.98
C LYS A 716 -9.26 -2.61 10.72
N LYS A 717 -9.00 -2.06 9.53
CA LYS A 717 -9.57 -0.77 9.11
C LYS A 717 -11.07 -0.88 8.90
N GLN A 718 -11.78 0.25 8.85
CA GLN A 718 -13.19 0.24 8.41
C GLN A 718 -13.35 -0.37 7.01
N SER A 719 -12.35 -0.20 6.14
CA SER A 719 -12.30 -0.82 4.80
C SER A 719 -12.40 -2.35 4.85
N TYR A 720 -11.82 -3.01 5.85
CA TYR A 720 -11.94 -4.47 6.03
C TYR A 720 -13.41 -4.93 6.08
N SER A 721 -14.26 -4.25 6.87
CA SER A 721 -15.65 -4.66 7.04
C SER A 721 -16.49 -4.40 5.78
N ILE A 722 -16.15 -3.33 5.04
CA ILE A 722 -16.82 -2.97 3.79
C ILE A 722 -16.44 -3.98 2.69
N LEU A 723 -15.15 -4.27 2.53
CA LEU A 723 -14.66 -5.28 1.60
C LEU A 723 -15.14 -6.67 1.96
N LYS A 724 -15.20 -7.02 3.26
CA LYS A 724 -15.80 -8.27 3.72
C LYS A 724 -17.21 -8.43 3.16
N LYS A 725 -18.06 -7.42 3.33
CA LYS A 725 -19.41 -7.45 2.77
C LYS A 725 -19.38 -7.64 1.24
N ALA A 726 -18.56 -6.87 0.52
CA ALA A 726 -18.48 -6.95 -0.94
C ALA A 726 -17.97 -8.30 -1.45
N PHE A 727 -16.97 -8.91 -0.78
CA PHE A 727 -16.46 -10.25 -1.10
C PHE A 727 -17.49 -11.35 -0.85
N HIS A 728 -18.33 -11.23 0.19
CA HIS A 728 -19.40 -12.20 0.45
C HIS A 728 -20.59 -12.04 -0.51
N GLU A 729 -20.80 -10.86 -1.12
CA GLU A 729 -21.82 -10.65 -2.16
C GLU A 729 -21.42 -11.29 -3.52
N ILE A 730 -20.12 -11.51 -3.75
CA ILE A 730 -19.61 -12.18 -4.96
C ILE A 730 -19.44 -13.69 -4.69
N GLU A 731 -20.44 -14.47 -5.08
CA GLU A 731 -20.44 -15.94 -4.95
C GLU A 731 -19.88 -16.66 -6.19
N ALA A 732 -20.00 -16.07 -7.39
CA ALA A 732 -19.61 -16.70 -8.64
C ALA A 732 -19.21 -15.64 -9.71
N PRO A 733 -18.47 -16.04 -10.77
CA PRO A 733 -18.26 -15.19 -11.94
C PRO A 733 -19.59 -14.76 -12.60
N VAL A 734 -19.57 -13.62 -13.29
CA VAL A 734 -20.72 -13.18 -14.12
C VAL A 734 -20.97 -14.21 -15.23
N LYS A 735 -22.24 -14.56 -15.45
CA LYS A 735 -22.62 -15.50 -16.52
C LYS A 735 -22.37 -14.87 -17.88
N ILE A 736 -21.61 -15.56 -18.72
CA ILE A 736 -21.36 -15.14 -20.12
C ILE A 736 -22.73 -15.07 -20.85
N GLY A 737 -23.05 -13.90 -21.42
CA GLY A 737 -24.29 -13.65 -22.16
C GLY A 737 -25.34 -12.79 -21.45
N THR A 738 -25.08 -12.30 -20.23
CA THR A 738 -25.95 -11.35 -19.50
C THR A 738 -25.31 -9.97 -19.32
N GLN A 739 -24.62 -9.45 -20.34
CA GLN A 739 -24.31 -8.02 -20.37
C GLN A 739 -25.57 -7.25 -20.84
N PRO A 740 -25.92 -6.11 -20.20
CA PRO A 740 -26.98 -5.22 -20.69
C PRO A 740 -26.74 -4.69 -22.10
#